data_AF-A0A9W3BAN1-F1
#
_entry.id   AF-A0A9W3BAN1-F1
#
_cell.length_a   1.000
_cell.length_b   1.000
_cell.length_c   1.000
_cell.angle_alpha   90.00
_cell.angle_beta   90.00
_cell.angle_gamma   90.00
#
_symmetry.space_group_name_H-M   'P 1'
#
loop_
_entity.id
_entity.type
_entity.pdbx_description
1 polymer ?
#
loop_
_entity_poly.entity_id
_entity_poly.type
_entity_poly.pdbx_seq_one_letter_code
_entity_poly.pdbx_strand_id
1 'polypeptide(L)'
;MEENNKREKIAAAKKKLKQFQNSGRARSVSRTRESSDREVQREPFEKLSRTSSPQPILPSNTSRRQSDDISAHRLDNDNRTTASTESLQQLSRQINGLLSEARNKPHSTSLESAVNINWEEAAKSGLQELEERNRDLAALLEKHAQANEQLSSQNQQLRAHSKSLQEQLEAERNSFHEKHKKDIGSLKEQLQVHIQTIGILVAEKTELQSQVNQVQRIADQRIEEIEELSGRLKASRQRVSDLERTLSTSSQSSHQLEKTAAESAKEVDRLKLELFKSNKQSEELKQQISELKQQLQTKVSENGSLNHSVEDLQKRLEMAELYAQQLSSETENSQGSVEVLNNLQKERDSLLERLHQHEDLTQQLKLERDQVTEQYQRYTEQLCHQAQQLTQQITVLTEEREQLLNTQHQLEGTITELQKKLEDVSIPAAPLVTQTVPKELTEELDKLRSHVREATDALESQVRDNMQLSRLLEEKEDKISSLERSLEELGEQAGDKAQLLESIQSDKTALSRAMTQNKELKSQLAELQQGFVKMSQDNMELVTKLQTEQHSVNELSAKLAQQEDEITQLRATLSHKEQSISELSQATQAAEIEKYQQSQMSDRLRHYEAQAQLVDTLQNELTSAQDMMEALTTQNSELRTMLIKATEVKSVSNLKQENGEESAANPRDEIIQSLQDTIRQLENERAQLYDSLKEQRALSDNLGIKIADLNEELIKTRTDNLDSDKISRGEYNELKNAMEMIQQKYMHVMKDKADLSDKADQLEHLVLQLQGETDTIGEYISLYHHQRALLQQRESQKNDYISQLARDREQLQDKLGELQALVMQLLGERNMLHSYNQETKLSPQKQQPQHQQPQKHQQAMSNGTLNSYNNDWPDYTSSESDTESEVEPIVGGQQRASTPDSEPSQLSLGSPEESALHPAHRSNVYNGHTREETDGGYSPDDEDNDMHQGQHLHHHHHHSHHHHQHTPPSFRLPPEEDKTAHKILTLLTELGHSHMVEQIPLIDRNFLPCKFCKGAVQIV
;
A
#
# COMPACT_ATOMS: atom_id res chain seq x y z
N MET A 1 -52.43 13.73 -5.06
CA MET A 1 -52.56 14.29 -6.44
C MET A 1 -51.22 14.68 -7.06
N GLU A 2 -50.26 15.23 -6.29
CA GLU A 2 -49.01 15.78 -6.86
C GLU A 2 -48.18 14.79 -7.68
N GLU A 3 -48.12 13.50 -7.31
CA GLU A 3 -47.39 12.50 -8.09
C GLU A 3 -47.90 12.32 -9.52
N ASN A 4 -49.23 12.39 -9.75
CA ASN A 4 -49.77 12.37 -11.11
C ASN A 4 -49.32 13.60 -11.89
N ASN A 5 -49.39 14.79 -11.27
CA ASN A 5 -48.94 16.05 -11.86
C ASN A 5 -47.42 16.01 -12.20
N LYS A 6 -46.62 15.34 -11.34
CA LYS A 6 -45.17 15.10 -11.55
C LYS A 6 -44.93 14.09 -12.70
N ARG A 7 -45.67 12.97 -12.75
CA ARG A 7 -45.63 11.99 -13.85
C ARG A 7 -46.03 12.61 -15.19
N GLU A 8 -47.07 13.44 -15.21
CA GLU A 8 -47.59 14.09 -16.41
C GLU A 8 -46.62 15.15 -16.95
N LYS A 9 -45.98 15.95 -16.07
CA LYS A 9 -44.87 16.84 -16.43
C LYS A 9 -43.67 16.08 -17.00
N ILE A 10 -43.31 14.93 -16.41
CA ILE A 10 -42.24 14.05 -16.94
C ILE A 10 -42.61 13.46 -18.31
N ALA A 11 -43.88 13.07 -18.52
CA ALA A 11 -44.37 12.60 -19.81
C ALA A 11 -44.32 13.70 -20.88
N ALA A 12 -44.74 14.93 -20.54
CA ALA A 12 -44.65 16.09 -21.42
C ALA A 12 -43.20 16.45 -21.78
N ALA A 13 -42.28 16.39 -20.81
CA ALA A 13 -40.85 16.58 -21.05
C ALA A 13 -40.27 15.51 -21.99
N LYS A 14 -40.57 14.23 -21.76
CA LYS A 14 -40.17 13.13 -22.65
C LYS A 14 -40.76 13.27 -24.07
N LYS A 15 -41.99 13.77 -24.21
CA LYS A 15 -42.62 14.05 -25.51
C LYS A 15 -41.92 15.17 -26.27
N LYS A 16 -41.54 16.27 -25.59
CA LYS A 16 -40.72 17.35 -26.18
C LYS A 16 -39.33 16.87 -26.60
N LEU A 17 -38.65 16.11 -25.74
CA LEU A 17 -37.33 15.54 -26.05
C LEU A 17 -37.37 14.65 -27.31
N LYS A 18 -38.41 13.82 -27.44
CA LYS A 18 -38.60 12.94 -28.62
C LYS A 18 -38.95 13.71 -29.90
N GLN A 19 -39.62 14.88 -29.80
CA GLN A 19 -39.77 15.78 -30.96
C GLN A 19 -38.43 16.40 -31.39
N PHE A 20 -37.61 16.84 -30.43
CA PHE A 20 -36.31 17.46 -30.71
C PHE A 20 -35.30 16.48 -31.34
N GLN A 21 -35.29 15.23 -30.87
CA GLN A 21 -34.45 14.17 -31.44
C GLN A 21 -34.88 13.79 -32.88
N ASN A 22 -36.17 13.88 -33.20
CA ASN A 22 -36.69 13.52 -34.53
C ASN A 22 -36.40 14.56 -35.63
N SER A 23 -36.06 15.81 -35.31
CA SER A 23 -35.65 16.82 -36.31
C SER A 23 -34.14 16.84 -36.59
N GLY A 24 -33.34 16.05 -35.85
CA GLY A 24 -31.90 16.25 -35.70
C GLY A 24 -30.98 15.29 -36.46
N ARG A 25 -31.42 14.57 -37.50
CA ARG A 25 -30.49 13.72 -38.29
C ARG A 25 -30.94 13.44 -39.73
N ALA A 26 -30.19 13.94 -40.71
CA ALA A 26 -30.31 13.58 -42.12
C ALA A 26 -28.96 13.10 -42.67
N ARG A 27 -28.92 11.85 -43.14
CA ARG A 27 -27.79 11.13 -43.79
C ARG A 27 -26.54 10.89 -42.90
N SER A 28 -25.92 9.71 -42.74
CA SER A 28 -25.76 8.46 -43.53
C SER A 28 -24.57 8.48 -44.52
N VAL A 29 -23.70 7.46 -44.67
CA VAL A 29 -23.39 6.28 -43.81
C VAL A 29 -22.08 5.59 -44.31
N SER A 30 -21.15 5.26 -43.40
CA SER A 30 -20.17 4.14 -43.42
C SER A 30 -19.14 3.89 -44.57
N ARG A 31 -18.02 3.25 -44.16
CA ARG A 31 -17.25 2.11 -44.77
C ARG A 31 -15.80 2.31 -45.30
N THR A 32 -14.98 1.30 -44.94
CA THR A 32 -13.79 0.69 -45.61
C THR A 32 -12.53 1.51 -45.93
N ARG A 33 -11.52 1.38 -45.05
CA ARG A 33 -10.23 0.64 -45.19
C ARG A 33 -9.63 0.38 -46.61
N GLU A 34 -8.28 0.37 -46.67
CA GLU A 34 -7.37 -0.07 -47.77
C GLU A 34 -7.35 0.82 -49.04
N SER A 35 -6.25 0.97 -49.80
CA SER A 35 -4.80 0.67 -49.57
C SER A 35 -3.89 1.37 -50.61
N SER A 36 -2.59 1.47 -50.31
CA SER A 36 -1.40 1.57 -51.20
C SER A 36 -1.37 2.40 -52.52
N ASP A 37 -0.35 3.27 -52.55
CA ASP A 37 0.66 3.45 -53.61
C ASP A 37 0.50 4.38 -54.83
N ARG A 38 1.71 4.74 -55.28
CA ARG A 38 2.22 5.65 -56.32
C ARG A 38 1.54 5.58 -57.70
N GLU A 39 1.71 6.55 -58.62
CA GLU A 39 2.73 7.62 -58.77
C GLU A 39 2.07 8.84 -59.50
N VAL A 40 2.58 10.09 -59.49
CA VAL A 40 3.57 10.62 -60.47
C VAL A 40 3.91 12.11 -60.17
N GLN A 41 5.21 12.41 -60.02
CA GLN A 41 5.95 13.67 -60.33
C GLN A 41 5.75 15.04 -59.61
N ARG A 42 6.91 15.71 -59.45
CA ARG A 42 7.23 17.16 -59.33
C ARG A 42 7.05 17.87 -57.98
N GLU A 43 8.15 17.92 -57.22
CA GLU A 43 9.07 19.08 -57.07
C GLU A 43 8.46 20.50 -56.92
N PRO A 44 9.03 21.35 -56.04
CA PRO A 44 8.32 21.62 -54.79
C PRO A 44 8.08 23.11 -54.54
N PHE A 45 7.11 23.40 -53.67
CA PHE A 45 6.92 24.73 -53.09
C PHE A 45 6.59 24.63 -51.60
N GLU A 46 7.55 24.96 -50.75
CA GLU A 46 7.32 25.13 -49.32
C GLU A 46 6.57 26.44 -49.01
N LYS A 47 5.99 26.49 -47.81
CA LYS A 47 5.18 27.62 -47.33
C LYS A 47 6.06 28.66 -46.66
N LEU A 48 6.13 29.87 -47.22
CA LEU A 48 6.61 31.03 -46.48
C LEU A 48 5.52 31.55 -45.51
N SER A 49 5.86 31.59 -44.23
CA SER A 49 5.06 32.28 -43.20
C SER A 49 5.32 33.80 -43.26
N ARG A 50 4.30 34.61 -42.99
CA ARG A 50 4.37 36.07 -43.01
C ARG A 50 4.92 36.65 -41.70
N THR A 51 5.66 37.76 -41.77
CA THR A 51 5.57 38.86 -40.78
C THR A 51 5.84 40.23 -41.46
N SER A 52 5.11 41.28 -41.06
CA SER A 52 5.31 42.72 -41.39
C SER A 52 5.26 43.14 -42.88
N SER A 53 4.93 44.37 -43.28
CA SER A 53 4.14 45.44 -42.65
C SER A 53 3.47 46.32 -43.74
N PRO A 54 2.42 47.13 -43.44
CA PRO A 54 1.43 47.50 -44.46
C PRO A 54 1.30 49.00 -44.83
N GLN A 55 0.97 49.30 -46.10
CA GLN A 55 0.05 50.36 -46.56
C GLN A 55 -0.09 50.31 -48.11
N PRO A 56 -1.09 50.97 -48.75
CA PRO A 56 -2.54 50.77 -48.57
C PRO A 56 -3.24 50.43 -49.92
N ILE A 57 -4.51 50.02 -49.90
CA ILE A 57 -5.28 49.64 -51.10
C ILE A 57 -6.59 50.43 -51.22
N LEU A 58 -6.92 50.85 -52.45
CA LEU A 58 -8.18 51.49 -52.86
C LEU A 58 -9.39 50.52 -52.77
N PRO A 59 -10.60 51.00 -52.41
CA PRO A 59 -11.83 50.28 -52.73
C PRO A 59 -12.09 50.32 -54.24
N SER A 60 -12.40 49.16 -54.84
CA SER A 60 -12.66 49.01 -56.27
C SER A 60 -14.11 49.31 -56.64
N ASN A 61 -14.36 49.74 -57.89
CA ASN A 61 -15.20 48.91 -58.78
C ASN A 61 -15.16 49.24 -60.29
N THR A 62 -15.49 48.20 -61.07
CA THR A 62 -16.04 48.18 -62.44
C THR A 62 -15.26 48.79 -63.64
N SER A 63 -14.68 47.87 -64.42
CA SER A 63 -14.97 47.70 -65.87
C SER A 63 -14.26 48.54 -66.96
N ARG A 64 -12.98 48.20 -67.19
CA ARG A 64 -12.53 47.48 -68.41
C ARG A 64 -12.86 48.07 -69.80
N ARG A 65 -11.85 48.69 -70.46
CA ARG A 65 -11.34 48.26 -71.79
C ARG A 65 -9.95 48.83 -72.12
N GLN A 66 -9.33 48.26 -73.16
CA GLN A 66 -8.00 48.56 -73.72
C GLN A 66 -8.00 49.88 -74.54
N SER A 67 -6.90 50.48 -74.99
CA SER A 67 -5.47 50.08 -75.09
C SER A 67 -4.53 51.30 -75.14
N ASP A 68 -3.30 51.11 -74.66
CA ASP A 68 -2.00 51.47 -75.24
C ASP A 68 -1.78 52.81 -76.00
N ASP A 69 -0.94 53.65 -75.37
CA ASP A 69 0.24 54.33 -75.96
C ASP A 69 0.07 55.54 -76.95
N ILE A 70 1.21 56.22 -77.17
CA ILE A 70 1.54 57.29 -78.13
C ILE A 70 1.18 58.75 -77.74
N SER A 71 2.26 59.56 -77.66
CA SER A 71 2.38 61.03 -77.85
C SER A 71 1.37 61.98 -77.19
N ALA A 72 1.89 62.85 -76.32
CA ALA A 72 1.20 64.08 -75.90
C ALA A 72 1.03 65.07 -77.06
N HIS A 73 -0.20 65.22 -77.57
CA HIS A 73 -0.54 66.27 -78.53
C HIS A 73 -2.00 66.76 -78.39
N ARG A 74 -2.16 68.06 -78.13
CA ARG A 74 -3.33 68.92 -78.40
C ARG A 74 -4.57 68.77 -77.47
N LEU A 75 -5.09 69.88 -76.93
CA LEU A 75 -6.25 70.72 -77.36
C LEU A 75 -7.60 69.98 -77.24
N ASP A 76 -8.74 70.54 -76.82
CA ASP A 76 -9.16 71.84 -76.24
C ASP A 76 -10.57 71.59 -75.60
N ASN A 77 -11.26 72.45 -74.83
CA ASN A 77 -11.12 73.87 -74.41
C ASN A 77 -11.69 73.99 -72.95
N ASP A 78 -12.27 75.05 -72.37
CA ASP A 78 -12.60 76.44 -72.75
C ASP A 78 -12.68 77.31 -71.47
N ASN A 79 -11.90 78.40 -71.35
CA ASN A 79 -12.22 79.55 -70.47
C ASN A 79 -11.34 80.80 -70.69
N ARG A 80 -11.19 81.20 -71.96
CA ARG A 80 -11.30 82.60 -72.43
C ARG A 80 -10.92 83.75 -71.47
N THR A 81 -9.62 84.07 -71.38
CA THR A 81 -9.14 85.44 -71.07
C THR A 81 -8.13 85.91 -72.12
N THR A 82 -8.62 86.24 -73.31
CA THR A 82 -7.82 86.60 -74.49
C THR A 82 -7.64 88.12 -74.62
N ALA A 83 -6.55 88.68 -74.07
CA ALA A 83 -6.03 90.02 -74.44
C ALA A 83 -4.64 90.28 -73.83
N SER A 84 -3.54 90.16 -74.60
CA SER A 84 -2.21 90.77 -74.29
C SER A 84 -1.15 90.65 -75.39
N THR A 85 -1.28 89.73 -76.37
CA THR A 85 -0.24 89.48 -77.39
C THR A 85 -0.48 90.15 -78.74
N GLU A 86 -1.73 90.51 -79.06
CA GLU A 86 -2.09 91.14 -80.34
C GLU A 86 -1.57 92.59 -80.45
N SER A 87 -1.55 93.33 -79.32
CA SER A 87 -1.02 94.70 -79.25
C SER A 87 0.44 94.81 -79.70
N LEU A 88 1.30 93.86 -79.31
CA LEU A 88 2.71 93.80 -79.71
C LEU A 88 2.89 93.44 -81.19
N GLN A 89 2.01 92.62 -81.76
CA GLN A 89 2.06 92.31 -83.20
C GLN A 89 1.46 93.43 -84.06
N GLN A 90 0.48 94.18 -83.56
CA GLN A 90 -0.08 95.34 -84.23
C GLN A 90 0.90 96.52 -84.24
N LEU A 91 1.59 96.78 -83.12
CA LEU A 91 2.74 97.71 -83.05
C LEU A 91 3.85 97.31 -84.03
N SER A 92 4.23 96.02 -84.07
CA SER A 92 5.23 95.51 -85.04
C SER A 92 4.85 95.79 -86.50
N ARG A 93 3.56 95.65 -86.86
CA ARG A 93 3.09 95.95 -88.23
C ARG A 93 3.00 97.45 -88.52
N GLN A 94 2.59 98.29 -87.57
CA GLN A 94 2.55 99.74 -87.76
C GLN A 94 3.95 100.39 -87.83
N ILE A 95 4.91 99.92 -87.04
CA ILE A 95 6.30 100.42 -87.07
C ILE A 95 6.98 100.13 -88.42
N ASN A 96 6.75 98.94 -89.01
CA ASN A 96 7.28 98.61 -90.34
C ASN A 96 6.58 99.39 -91.48
N GLY A 97 5.30 99.74 -91.32
CA GLY A 97 4.61 100.66 -92.24
C GLY A 97 5.21 102.06 -92.24
N LEU A 98 5.41 102.64 -91.05
CA LEU A 98 5.95 104.00 -90.91
C LEU A 98 7.43 104.13 -91.33
N LEU A 99 8.20 103.04 -91.31
CA LEU A 99 9.57 102.99 -91.83
C LEU A 99 9.67 102.84 -93.37
N SER A 100 8.59 102.47 -94.06
CA SER A 100 8.60 102.27 -95.52
C SER A 100 8.03 103.44 -96.33
N GLU A 101 7.33 104.38 -95.70
CA GLU A 101 6.78 105.58 -96.37
C GLU A 101 7.73 106.80 -96.33
N ALA A 102 8.76 106.78 -95.48
CA ALA A 102 9.70 107.88 -95.25
C ALA A 102 10.78 108.11 -96.35
N ARG A 103 10.68 107.47 -97.53
CA ARG A 103 11.74 107.50 -98.55
C ARG A 103 11.25 107.33 -100.00
N ASN A 104 10.54 108.31 -100.56
CA ASN A 104 10.57 108.63 -102.01
C ASN A 104 9.77 109.89 -102.44
N LYS A 105 10.37 111.09 -102.36
CA LYS A 105 10.61 112.02 -103.50
C LYS A 105 11.24 113.36 -103.07
N PRO A 106 11.98 114.08 -103.95
CA PRO A 106 12.75 115.29 -103.60
C PRO A 106 12.27 116.59 -104.30
N HIS A 107 12.71 117.75 -103.76
CA HIS A 107 13.09 119.03 -104.43
C HIS A 107 12.12 119.71 -105.44
N SER A 108 12.10 121.05 -105.64
CA SER A 108 12.89 122.18 -105.09
C SER A 108 12.26 123.55 -105.44
N THR A 109 12.48 124.57 -104.58
CA THR A 109 12.70 126.02 -104.86
C THR A 109 11.98 126.78 -106.02
N SER A 110 11.37 127.93 -105.67
CA SER A 110 11.72 129.31 -106.14
C SER A 110 10.65 130.21 -106.81
N LEU A 111 10.71 131.51 -106.45
CA LEU A 111 10.44 132.79 -107.18
C LEU A 111 9.02 133.25 -107.64
N GLU A 112 8.50 134.26 -106.91
CA GLU A 112 8.06 135.63 -107.32
C GLU A 112 6.90 135.97 -108.32
N SER A 113 6.43 137.23 -108.17
CA SER A 113 5.46 138.02 -108.99
C SER A 113 3.95 137.68 -108.89
N ALA A 114 3.00 138.64 -108.95
CA ALA A 114 3.08 140.10 -109.15
C ALA A 114 1.84 140.90 -108.62
N VAL A 115 2.06 142.18 -108.26
CA VAL A 115 1.17 143.38 -108.37
C VAL A 115 -0.27 143.37 -107.77
N ASN A 116 -0.40 144.06 -106.62
CA ASN A 116 -1.35 145.15 -106.27
C ASN A 116 -2.88 145.07 -106.58
N ILE A 117 -3.74 145.17 -105.54
CA ILE A 117 -4.80 146.22 -105.34
C ILE A 117 -5.67 145.96 -104.07
N ASN A 118 -5.83 147.01 -103.24
CA ASN A 118 -6.83 147.34 -102.19
C ASN A 118 -7.29 146.32 -101.11
N TRP A 119 -7.45 146.79 -99.85
CA TRP A 119 -7.85 145.99 -98.67
C TRP A 119 -8.78 146.77 -97.71
N GLU A 120 -9.97 146.23 -97.36
CA GLU A 120 -10.56 146.44 -96.01
C GLU A 120 -11.77 145.52 -95.65
N GLU A 121 -12.68 145.21 -96.58
CA GLU A 121 -14.00 144.64 -96.20
C GLU A 121 -14.01 143.16 -95.75
N ALA A 122 -12.96 142.37 -96.04
CA ALA A 122 -12.97 140.92 -95.79
C ALA A 122 -12.94 140.52 -94.29
N ALA A 123 -12.53 141.41 -93.38
CA ALA A 123 -12.17 141.05 -92.01
C ALA A 123 -13.35 140.70 -91.08
N LYS A 124 -14.57 141.18 -91.37
CA LYS A 124 -15.69 141.09 -90.41
C LYS A 124 -16.44 139.76 -90.45
N SER A 125 -16.49 139.06 -91.59
CA SER A 125 -17.31 137.84 -91.73
C SER A 125 -16.75 136.65 -90.95
N GLY A 126 -15.43 136.51 -90.85
CA GLY A 126 -14.79 135.35 -90.22
C GLY A 126 -14.88 135.29 -88.70
N LEU A 127 -15.18 136.42 -88.03
CA LEU A 127 -15.20 136.48 -86.56
C LEU A 127 -16.48 135.83 -85.97
N GLN A 128 -17.63 136.04 -86.62
CA GLN A 128 -18.93 135.58 -86.11
C GLN A 128 -19.08 134.05 -86.25
N GLU A 129 -18.60 133.47 -87.36
CA GLU A 129 -18.58 132.01 -87.58
C GLU A 129 -17.71 131.29 -86.52
N LEU A 130 -16.65 131.93 -86.04
CA LEU A 130 -15.80 131.41 -84.97
C LEU A 130 -16.49 131.40 -83.59
N GLU A 131 -17.42 132.33 -83.31
CA GLU A 131 -18.13 132.37 -82.03
C GLU A 131 -19.21 131.29 -81.91
N GLU A 132 -20.02 131.10 -82.95
CA GLU A 132 -21.07 130.07 -82.97
C GLU A 132 -20.44 128.67 -82.90
N ARG A 133 -19.38 128.45 -83.68
CA ARG A 133 -18.59 127.20 -83.65
C ARG A 133 -17.98 126.91 -82.27
N ASN A 134 -17.57 127.93 -81.51
CA ASN A 134 -17.09 127.74 -80.13
C ASN A 134 -18.21 127.40 -79.15
N ARG A 135 -19.42 127.97 -79.31
CA ARG A 135 -20.59 127.59 -78.48
C ARG A 135 -21.01 126.15 -78.73
N ASP A 136 -21.08 125.72 -79.99
CA ASP A 136 -21.43 124.34 -80.35
C ASP A 136 -20.37 123.33 -79.88
N LEU A 137 -19.08 123.67 -80.01
CA LEU A 137 -17.99 122.85 -79.46
C LEU A 137 -18.07 122.75 -77.93
N ALA A 138 -18.41 123.82 -77.22
CA ALA A 138 -18.59 123.79 -75.76
C ALA A 138 -19.80 122.94 -75.35
N ALA A 139 -20.94 123.07 -76.03
CA ALA A 139 -22.13 122.26 -75.76
C ALA A 139 -21.92 120.77 -76.08
N LEU A 140 -21.17 120.45 -77.14
CA LEU A 140 -20.74 119.09 -77.44
C LEU A 140 -19.77 118.55 -76.37
N LEU A 141 -18.78 119.34 -75.94
CA LEU A 141 -17.85 118.96 -74.88
C LEU A 141 -18.57 118.70 -73.55
N GLU A 142 -19.54 119.52 -73.17
CA GLU A 142 -20.30 119.30 -71.94
C GLU A 142 -21.22 118.08 -72.04
N LYS A 143 -21.88 117.86 -73.19
CA LYS A 143 -22.63 116.62 -73.44
C LYS A 143 -21.74 115.38 -73.41
N HIS A 144 -20.50 115.47 -73.93
CA HIS A 144 -19.51 114.40 -73.83
C HIS A 144 -19.01 114.22 -72.39
N ALA A 145 -18.85 115.29 -71.61
CA ALA A 145 -18.46 115.22 -70.20
C ALA A 145 -19.54 114.53 -69.35
N GLN A 146 -20.81 114.93 -69.49
CA GLN A 146 -21.95 114.31 -68.81
C GLN A 146 -22.11 112.83 -69.21
N ALA A 147 -21.95 112.49 -70.50
CA ALA A 147 -21.96 111.11 -70.95
C ALA A 147 -20.78 110.29 -70.38
N ASN A 148 -19.59 110.89 -70.27
CA ASN A 148 -18.41 110.24 -69.70
C ASN A 148 -18.53 110.07 -68.18
N GLU A 149 -19.13 111.01 -67.46
CA GLU A 149 -19.45 110.88 -66.04
C GLU A 149 -20.52 109.79 -65.82
N GLN A 150 -21.55 109.73 -66.66
CA GLN A 150 -22.55 108.66 -66.62
C GLN A 150 -21.89 107.29 -66.88
N LEU A 151 -21.05 107.16 -67.91
CA LEU A 151 -20.30 105.93 -68.20
C LEU A 151 -19.28 105.58 -67.10
N SER A 152 -18.68 106.58 -66.44
CA SER A 152 -17.78 106.39 -65.30
C SER A 152 -18.54 105.85 -64.09
N SER A 153 -19.71 106.43 -63.76
CA SER A 153 -20.58 105.95 -62.68
C SER A 153 -21.09 104.53 -62.94
N GLN A 154 -21.46 104.21 -64.19
CA GLN A 154 -21.82 102.84 -64.59
C GLN A 154 -20.63 101.88 -64.50
N ASN A 155 -19.42 102.30 -64.89
CA ASN A 155 -18.20 101.50 -64.71
C ASN A 155 -17.90 101.26 -63.22
N GLN A 156 -18.10 102.27 -62.36
CA GLN A 156 -17.90 102.14 -60.92
C GLN A 156 -18.95 101.20 -60.29
N GLN A 157 -20.22 101.29 -60.70
CA GLN A 157 -21.29 100.37 -60.29
C GLN A 157 -21.01 98.94 -60.76
N LEU A 158 -20.62 98.73 -62.01
CA LEU A 158 -20.25 97.41 -62.54
C LEU A 158 -19.02 96.82 -61.85
N ARG A 159 -18.01 97.64 -61.52
CA ARG A 159 -16.84 97.21 -60.73
C ARG A 159 -17.23 96.85 -59.29
N ALA A 160 -18.09 97.65 -58.64
CA ALA A 160 -18.60 97.35 -57.30
C ALA A 160 -19.46 96.07 -57.28
N HIS A 161 -20.34 95.89 -58.26
CA HIS A 161 -21.13 94.66 -58.44
C HIS A 161 -20.24 93.45 -58.70
N SER A 162 -19.26 93.56 -59.61
CA SER A 162 -18.29 92.48 -59.88
C SER A 162 -17.49 92.09 -58.63
N LYS A 163 -17.03 93.09 -57.85
CA LYS A 163 -16.34 92.86 -56.57
C LYS A 163 -17.25 92.19 -55.54
N SER A 164 -18.49 92.65 -55.38
CA SER A 164 -19.46 92.04 -54.47
C SER A 164 -19.83 90.61 -54.87
N LEU A 165 -19.91 90.32 -56.17
CA LEU A 165 -20.20 88.99 -56.68
C LEU A 165 -18.98 88.05 -56.51
N GLN A 166 -17.77 88.56 -56.67
CA GLN A 166 -16.54 87.82 -56.36
C GLN A 166 -16.42 87.55 -54.86
N GLU A 167 -16.68 88.54 -53.99
CA GLU A 167 -16.70 88.36 -52.53
C GLU A 167 -17.77 87.34 -52.09
N GLN A 168 -18.95 87.34 -52.74
CA GLN A 168 -19.96 86.30 -52.52
C GLN A 168 -19.47 84.92 -52.97
N LEU A 169 -18.88 84.78 -54.16
CA LEU A 169 -18.34 83.50 -54.65
C LEU A 169 -17.20 82.97 -53.77
N GLU A 170 -16.34 83.84 -53.26
CA GLU A 170 -15.29 83.49 -52.30
C GLU A 170 -15.89 83.08 -50.95
N ALA A 171 -16.91 83.79 -50.44
CA ALA A 171 -17.62 83.43 -49.22
C ALA A 171 -18.37 82.08 -49.34
N GLU A 172 -19.06 81.82 -50.46
CA GLU A 172 -19.73 80.55 -50.73
C GLU A 172 -18.73 79.40 -50.90
N ARG A 173 -17.62 79.63 -51.61
CA ARG A 173 -16.52 78.66 -51.73
C ARG A 173 -15.93 78.31 -50.35
N ASN A 174 -15.68 79.31 -49.52
CA ASN A 174 -15.17 79.12 -48.16
C ASN A 174 -16.19 78.40 -47.27
N SER A 175 -17.48 78.75 -47.35
CA SER A 175 -18.57 78.05 -46.65
C SER A 175 -18.70 76.59 -47.07
N PHE A 176 -18.54 76.29 -48.37
CA PHE A 176 -18.50 74.92 -48.88
C PHE A 176 -17.27 74.16 -48.39
N HIS A 177 -16.08 74.78 -48.42
CA HIS A 177 -14.84 74.18 -47.91
C HIS A 177 -14.92 73.91 -46.40
N GLU A 178 -15.55 74.79 -45.62
CA GLU A 178 -15.82 74.55 -44.20
C GLU A 178 -16.79 73.39 -43.97
N LYS A 179 -17.91 73.34 -44.69
CA LYS A 179 -18.89 72.25 -44.59
C LYS A 179 -18.22 70.91 -44.91
N HIS A 180 -17.59 70.81 -46.08
CA HIS A 180 -16.84 69.62 -46.52
C HIS A 180 -15.75 69.20 -45.52
N LYS A 181 -15.06 70.16 -44.87
CA LYS A 181 -14.07 69.88 -43.80
C LYS A 181 -14.73 69.36 -42.52
N LYS A 182 -15.90 69.89 -42.13
CA LYS A 182 -16.69 69.42 -40.98
C LYS A 182 -17.27 68.02 -41.24
N ASP A 183 -17.80 67.79 -42.45
CA ASP A 183 -18.35 66.51 -42.89
C ASP A 183 -17.26 65.43 -42.90
N ILE A 184 -16.09 65.69 -43.51
CA ILE A 184 -14.91 64.81 -43.46
C ILE A 184 -14.42 64.59 -42.02
N GLY A 185 -14.50 65.60 -41.16
CA GLY A 185 -14.20 65.47 -39.73
C GLY A 185 -15.11 64.44 -39.06
N SER A 186 -16.43 64.62 -39.20
CA SER A 186 -17.44 63.72 -38.61
C SER A 186 -17.36 62.29 -39.15
N LEU A 187 -17.09 62.11 -40.44
CA LEU A 187 -16.90 60.78 -41.05
C LEU A 187 -15.62 60.10 -40.57
N LYS A 188 -14.54 60.84 -40.32
CA LYS A 188 -13.31 60.31 -39.71
C LYS A 188 -13.53 59.90 -38.26
N GLU A 189 -14.27 60.70 -37.49
CA GLU A 189 -14.62 60.41 -36.10
C GLU A 189 -15.51 59.16 -36.01
N GLN A 190 -16.56 59.07 -36.83
CA GLN A 190 -17.40 57.86 -36.95
C GLN A 190 -16.58 56.63 -37.36
N LEU A 191 -15.70 56.75 -38.35
CA LEU A 191 -14.82 55.66 -38.76
C LEU A 191 -13.88 55.23 -37.62
N GLN A 192 -13.32 56.17 -36.85
CA GLN A 192 -12.45 55.87 -35.72
C GLN A 192 -13.21 55.19 -34.57
N VAL A 193 -14.43 55.64 -34.26
CA VAL A 193 -15.34 54.96 -33.30
C VAL A 193 -15.69 53.56 -33.78
N HIS A 194 -15.97 53.36 -35.07
CA HIS A 194 -16.22 52.02 -35.63
C HIS A 194 -14.98 51.12 -35.58
N ILE A 195 -13.78 51.62 -35.90
CA ILE A 195 -12.53 50.88 -35.77
C ILE A 195 -12.29 50.46 -34.31
N GLN A 196 -12.52 51.37 -33.35
CA GLN A 196 -12.37 51.07 -31.93
C GLN A 196 -13.43 50.07 -31.43
N THR A 197 -14.68 50.19 -31.88
CA THR A 197 -15.77 49.25 -31.58
C THR A 197 -15.47 47.85 -32.13
N ILE A 198 -14.97 47.75 -33.37
CA ILE A 198 -14.54 46.48 -33.97
C ILE A 198 -13.33 45.92 -33.21
N GLY A 199 -12.38 46.77 -32.78
CA GLY A 199 -11.25 46.36 -31.95
C GLY A 199 -11.68 45.73 -30.62
N ILE A 200 -12.62 46.37 -29.92
CA ILE A 200 -13.21 45.85 -28.68
C ILE A 200 -13.93 44.51 -28.95
N LEU A 201 -14.83 44.45 -29.94
CA LEU A 201 -15.56 43.22 -30.27
C LEU A 201 -14.65 42.07 -30.71
N VAL A 202 -13.51 42.35 -31.36
CA VAL A 202 -12.50 41.35 -31.73
C VAL A 202 -11.71 40.90 -30.50
N ALA A 203 -11.36 41.81 -29.58
CA ALA A 203 -10.74 41.47 -28.31
C ALA A 203 -11.67 40.60 -27.44
N GLU A 204 -12.91 41.05 -27.19
CA GLU A 204 -13.95 40.30 -26.45
C GLU A 204 -14.20 38.92 -27.07
N LYS A 205 -14.35 38.83 -28.40
CA LYS A 205 -14.51 37.54 -29.09
C LYS A 205 -13.30 36.63 -28.87
N THR A 206 -12.08 37.18 -28.90
CA THR A 206 -10.84 36.39 -28.76
C THR A 206 -10.65 35.95 -27.29
N GLU A 207 -11.01 36.79 -26.33
CA GLU A 207 -11.04 36.45 -24.91
C GLU A 207 -12.10 35.37 -24.62
N LEU A 208 -13.35 35.57 -25.03
CA LEU A 208 -14.43 34.59 -24.87
C LEU A 208 -14.09 33.26 -25.56
N GLN A 209 -13.48 33.30 -26.75
CA GLN A 209 -13.06 32.08 -27.45
C GLN A 209 -11.86 31.41 -26.75
N SER A 210 -10.98 32.17 -26.10
CA SER A 210 -9.93 31.63 -25.22
C SER A 210 -10.52 30.97 -23.96
N GLN A 211 -11.45 31.65 -23.28
CA GLN A 211 -12.16 31.15 -22.09
C GLN A 211 -12.96 29.87 -22.43
N VAL A 212 -13.69 29.83 -23.55
CA VAL A 212 -14.38 28.62 -24.02
C VAL A 212 -13.39 27.48 -24.30
N ASN A 213 -12.28 27.76 -24.99
CA ASN A 213 -11.23 26.76 -25.25
C ASN A 213 -10.52 26.29 -23.96
N GLN A 214 -10.52 27.09 -22.89
CA GLN A 214 -9.98 26.71 -21.57
C GLN A 214 -10.99 25.86 -20.80
N VAL A 215 -12.26 26.27 -20.74
CA VAL A 215 -13.34 25.51 -20.10
C VAL A 215 -13.54 24.16 -20.78
N GLN A 216 -13.46 24.09 -22.11
CA GLN A 216 -13.51 22.82 -22.85
C GLN A 216 -12.37 21.89 -22.42
N ARG A 217 -11.11 22.36 -22.45
CA ARG A 217 -9.96 21.55 -22.01
C ARG A 217 -10.07 21.06 -20.56
N ILE A 218 -10.60 21.89 -19.66
CA ILE A 218 -10.86 21.49 -18.27
C ILE A 218 -11.97 20.42 -18.22
N ALA A 219 -13.03 20.56 -19.01
CA ALA A 219 -14.10 19.57 -19.08
C ALA A 219 -13.60 18.23 -19.65
N ASP A 220 -12.77 18.26 -20.70
CA ASP A 220 -12.14 17.08 -21.29
C ASP A 220 -11.25 16.35 -20.25
N GLN A 221 -10.39 17.10 -19.53
CA GLN A 221 -9.58 16.56 -18.42
C GLN A 221 -10.43 15.95 -17.30
N ARG A 222 -11.56 16.57 -16.92
CA ARG A 222 -12.47 15.98 -15.92
C ARG A 222 -13.19 14.73 -16.44
N ILE A 223 -13.38 14.58 -17.75
CA ILE A 223 -13.90 13.33 -18.33
C ILE A 223 -12.83 12.23 -18.23
N GLU A 224 -11.58 12.53 -18.58
CA GLU A 224 -10.45 11.59 -18.44
C GLU A 224 -10.26 11.12 -16.98
N GLU A 225 -10.29 12.05 -16.01
CA GLU A 225 -10.28 11.71 -14.57
C GLU A 225 -11.46 10.81 -14.16
N ILE A 226 -12.67 11.08 -14.65
CA ILE A 226 -13.86 10.29 -14.33
C ILE A 226 -13.78 8.88 -14.94
N GLU A 227 -13.24 8.76 -16.16
CA GLU A 227 -13.01 7.45 -16.79
C GLU A 227 -11.93 6.66 -16.06
N GLU A 228 -10.84 7.31 -15.61
CA GLU A 228 -9.80 6.66 -14.81
C GLU A 228 -10.33 6.18 -13.45
N LEU A 229 -11.06 7.04 -12.72
CA LEU A 229 -11.69 6.70 -11.44
C LEU A 229 -12.74 5.59 -11.61
N SER A 230 -13.49 5.59 -12.71
CA SER A 230 -14.42 4.51 -13.08
C SER A 230 -13.68 3.19 -13.34
N GLY A 231 -12.54 3.24 -14.04
CA GLY A 231 -11.63 2.11 -14.25
C GLY A 231 -11.08 1.54 -12.93
N ARG A 232 -10.52 2.41 -12.07
CA ARG A 232 -10.04 2.06 -10.72
C ARG A 232 -11.15 1.43 -9.86
N LEU A 233 -12.37 2.00 -9.88
CA LEU A 233 -13.54 1.46 -9.18
C LEU A 233 -13.97 0.09 -9.73
N LYS A 234 -13.94 -0.11 -11.05
CA LYS A 234 -14.24 -1.41 -11.67
C LYS A 234 -13.22 -2.47 -11.28
N ALA A 235 -11.92 -2.13 -11.30
CA ALA A 235 -10.84 -3.03 -10.87
C ALA A 235 -10.90 -3.34 -9.35
N SER A 236 -11.31 -2.37 -8.52
CA SER A 236 -11.60 -2.59 -7.10
C SER A 236 -12.76 -3.56 -6.90
N ARG A 237 -13.90 -3.36 -7.58
CA ARG A 237 -15.05 -4.27 -7.53
C ARG A 237 -14.74 -5.68 -8.01
N GLN A 238 -13.91 -5.83 -9.04
CA GLN A 238 -13.45 -7.15 -9.49
C GLN A 238 -12.64 -7.85 -8.38
N ARG A 239 -11.64 -7.17 -7.80
CA ARG A 239 -10.86 -7.70 -6.68
C ARG A 239 -11.72 -8.07 -5.48
N VAL A 240 -12.74 -7.28 -5.13
CA VAL A 240 -13.71 -7.65 -4.08
C VAL A 240 -14.46 -8.93 -4.45
N SER A 241 -14.96 -9.06 -5.69
CA SER A 241 -15.64 -10.29 -6.13
C SER A 241 -14.75 -11.53 -6.14
N ASP A 242 -13.44 -11.38 -6.38
CA ASP A 242 -12.48 -12.48 -6.35
C ASP A 242 -12.01 -12.81 -4.91
N LEU A 243 -11.95 -11.82 -4.02
CA LEU A 243 -11.79 -12.02 -2.57
C LEU A 243 -13.02 -12.71 -1.95
N GLU A 244 -14.24 -12.35 -2.37
CA GLU A 244 -15.48 -13.05 -1.98
C GLU A 244 -15.46 -14.52 -2.43
N ARG A 245 -14.93 -14.83 -3.62
CA ARG A 245 -14.72 -16.21 -4.10
C ARG A 245 -13.70 -16.96 -3.26
N THR A 246 -12.52 -16.39 -3.02
CA THR A 246 -11.44 -17.06 -2.26
C THR A 246 -11.79 -17.22 -0.78
N LEU A 247 -12.52 -16.27 -0.18
CA LEU A 247 -13.10 -16.42 1.16
C LEU A 247 -14.15 -17.56 1.19
N SER A 248 -14.99 -17.67 0.16
CA SER A 248 -15.98 -18.75 0.05
C SER A 248 -15.33 -20.13 -0.10
N THR A 249 -14.28 -20.27 -0.92
CA THR A 249 -13.56 -21.55 -1.07
C THR A 249 -12.71 -21.87 0.16
N SER A 250 -12.09 -20.87 0.79
CA SER A 250 -11.37 -21.03 2.06
C SER A 250 -12.30 -21.49 3.19
N SER A 251 -13.48 -20.87 3.33
CA SER A 251 -14.51 -21.30 4.28
C SER A 251 -15.01 -22.73 4.02
N GLN A 252 -15.22 -23.12 2.75
CA GLN A 252 -15.57 -24.50 2.39
C GLN A 252 -14.45 -25.50 2.72
N SER A 253 -13.18 -25.13 2.47
CA SER A 253 -12.01 -25.94 2.84
C SER A 253 -11.88 -26.08 4.36
N SER A 254 -12.06 -24.98 5.10
CA SER A 254 -12.05 -24.94 6.57
C SER A 254 -13.11 -25.89 7.15
N HIS A 255 -14.36 -25.85 6.67
CA HIS A 255 -15.40 -26.79 7.11
C HIS A 255 -15.13 -28.24 6.68
N GLN A 256 -14.43 -28.49 5.58
CA GLN A 256 -13.99 -29.85 5.22
C GLN A 256 -12.90 -30.36 6.17
N LEU A 257 -11.93 -29.52 6.55
CA LEU A 257 -10.89 -29.84 7.53
C LEU A 257 -11.46 -30.00 8.96
N GLU A 258 -12.40 -29.15 9.35
CA GLU A 258 -13.16 -29.28 10.60
C GLU A 258 -13.94 -30.61 10.66
N LYS A 259 -14.57 -31.00 9.55
CA LYS A 259 -15.24 -32.29 9.42
C LYS A 259 -14.27 -33.47 9.53
N THR A 260 -13.14 -33.47 8.82
CA THR A 260 -12.17 -34.58 8.90
C THR A 260 -11.43 -34.62 10.24
N ALA A 261 -11.24 -33.48 10.91
CA ALA A 261 -10.80 -33.42 12.31
C ALA A 261 -11.83 -34.06 13.24
N ALA A 262 -13.12 -33.75 13.08
CA ALA A 262 -14.21 -34.36 13.86
C ALA A 262 -14.43 -35.85 13.57
N GLU A 263 -14.07 -36.34 12.38
CA GLU A 263 -14.10 -37.76 12.01
C GLU A 263 -12.88 -38.52 12.56
N SER A 264 -11.68 -37.95 12.46
CA SER A 264 -10.47 -38.53 13.05
C SER A 264 -10.47 -38.52 14.59
N ALA A 265 -11.06 -37.51 15.24
CA ALA A 265 -11.27 -37.51 16.69
C ALA A 265 -12.16 -38.68 17.15
N LYS A 266 -13.24 -38.98 16.43
CA LYS A 266 -14.10 -40.15 16.70
C LYS A 266 -13.35 -41.47 16.52
N GLU A 267 -12.50 -41.57 15.50
CA GLU A 267 -11.66 -42.75 15.27
C GLU A 267 -10.61 -42.94 16.38
N VAL A 268 -9.99 -41.85 16.84
CA VAL A 268 -9.09 -41.87 18.00
C VAL A 268 -9.81 -42.35 19.26
N ASP A 269 -11.04 -41.91 19.51
CA ASP A 269 -11.81 -42.37 20.67
C ASP A 269 -12.33 -43.82 20.51
N ARG A 270 -12.64 -44.25 19.28
CA ARG A 270 -12.93 -45.65 18.95
C ARG A 270 -11.73 -46.55 19.26
N LEU A 271 -10.53 -46.14 18.85
CA LEU A 271 -9.28 -46.87 19.10
C LEU A 271 -8.88 -46.87 20.58
N LYS A 272 -9.09 -45.77 21.33
CA LYS A 272 -8.93 -45.76 22.80
C LYS A 272 -9.83 -46.80 23.48
N LEU A 273 -11.09 -46.91 23.04
CA LEU A 273 -12.04 -47.87 23.60
C LEU A 273 -11.67 -49.32 23.27
N GLU A 274 -11.12 -49.59 22.08
CA GLU A 274 -10.59 -50.91 21.72
C GLU A 274 -9.32 -51.27 22.48
N LEU A 275 -8.40 -50.31 22.66
CA LEU A 275 -7.20 -50.47 23.49
C LEU A 275 -7.58 -50.76 24.94
N PHE A 276 -8.54 -50.04 25.52
CA PHE A 276 -9.05 -50.30 26.87
C PHE A 276 -9.64 -51.71 27.02
N LYS A 277 -10.47 -52.15 26.07
CA LYS A 277 -11.02 -53.53 26.04
C LYS A 277 -9.91 -54.58 25.96
N SER A 278 -8.93 -54.38 25.08
CA SER A 278 -7.80 -55.29 24.90
C SER A 278 -6.91 -55.35 26.15
N ASN A 279 -6.67 -54.21 26.81
CA ASN A 279 -5.93 -54.17 28.07
C ASN A 279 -6.69 -54.90 29.21
N LYS A 280 -8.01 -54.70 29.33
CA LYS A 280 -8.84 -55.43 30.30
C LYS A 280 -8.79 -56.95 30.06
N GLN A 281 -8.87 -57.39 28.80
CA GLN A 281 -8.68 -58.80 28.44
C GLN A 281 -7.26 -59.31 28.76
N SER A 282 -6.24 -58.47 28.58
CA SER A 282 -4.86 -58.79 28.98
C SER A 282 -4.71 -58.93 30.51
N GLU A 283 -5.43 -58.13 31.29
CA GLU A 283 -5.46 -58.20 32.76
C GLU A 283 -6.22 -59.45 33.24
N GLU A 284 -7.38 -59.76 32.66
CA GLU A 284 -8.14 -61.00 32.90
C GLU A 284 -7.28 -62.25 32.60
N LEU A 285 -6.56 -62.27 31.48
CA LEU A 285 -5.65 -63.36 31.12
C LEU A 285 -4.44 -63.43 32.05
N LYS A 286 -3.87 -62.30 32.50
CA LYS A 286 -2.79 -62.29 33.52
C LYS A 286 -3.27 -62.85 34.85
N GLN A 287 -4.50 -62.52 35.26
CA GLN A 287 -5.10 -63.06 36.47
C GLN A 287 -5.26 -64.59 36.35
N GLN A 288 -5.87 -65.09 35.27
CA GLN A 288 -6.00 -66.55 35.01
C GLN A 288 -4.64 -67.26 35.00
N ILE A 289 -3.60 -66.66 34.39
CA ILE A 289 -2.23 -67.20 34.43
C ILE A 289 -1.68 -67.25 35.87
N SER A 290 -1.97 -66.24 36.70
CA SER A 290 -1.54 -66.22 38.10
C SER A 290 -2.26 -67.27 38.97
N GLU A 291 -3.56 -67.47 38.75
CA GLU A 291 -4.38 -68.48 39.42
C GLU A 291 -3.93 -69.90 39.03
N LEU A 292 -3.75 -70.17 37.74
CA LEU A 292 -3.22 -71.44 37.23
C LEU A 292 -1.79 -71.71 37.74
N LYS A 293 -0.95 -70.67 37.86
CA LYS A 293 0.39 -70.79 38.45
C LYS A 293 0.32 -71.12 39.94
N GLN A 294 -0.62 -70.54 40.69
CA GLN A 294 -0.84 -70.87 42.10
C GLN A 294 -1.36 -72.30 42.27
N GLN A 295 -2.32 -72.74 41.44
CA GLN A 295 -2.83 -74.12 41.43
C GLN A 295 -1.73 -75.14 41.06
N LEU A 296 -0.85 -74.81 40.11
CA LEU A 296 0.31 -75.63 39.80
C LEU A 296 1.27 -75.69 40.99
N GLN A 297 1.52 -74.57 41.67
CA GLN A 297 2.40 -74.52 42.84
C GLN A 297 1.84 -75.31 44.03
N THR A 298 0.53 -75.24 44.31
CA THR A 298 -0.10 -76.09 45.35
C THR A 298 0.01 -77.56 44.98
N LYS A 299 -0.33 -77.95 43.74
CA LYS A 299 -0.20 -79.35 43.27
C LYS A 299 1.23 -79.87 43.28
N VAL A 300 2.23 -79.02 43.01
CA VAL A 300 3.66 -79.36 43.18
C VAL A 300 4.00 -79.57 44.66
N SER A 301 3.49 -78.74 45.58
CA SER A 301 3.70 -78.92 47.03
C SER A 301 2.98 -80.15 47.59
N GLU A 302 1.77 -80.46 47.12
CA GLU A 302 1.02 -81.69 47.46
C GLU A 302 1.80 -82.92 46.99
N ASN A 303 2.20 -82.97 45.72
CA ASN A 303 3.00 -84.07 45.16
C ASN A 303 4.35 -84.20 45.88
N GLY A 304 4.99 -83.08 46.23
CA GLY A 304 6.15 -83.05 47.13
C GLY A 304 5.86 -83.73 48.48
N SER A 305 4.78 -83.37 49.16
CA SER A 305 4.40 -83.97 50.45
C SER A 305 4.04 -85.46 50.35
N LEU A 306 3.40 -85.86 49.24
CA LEU A 306 3.11 -87.27 48.93
C LEU A 306 4.38 -88.07 48.70
N ASN A 307 5.37 -87.52 47.98
CA ASN A 307 6.67 -88.17 47.79
C ASN A 307 7.43 -88.32 49.12
N HIS A 308 7.41 -87.32 50.00
CA HIS A 308 7.97 -87.46 51.36
C HIS A 308 7.23 -88.54 52.17
N SER A 309 5.89 -88.60 52.07
CA SER A 309 5.10 -89.65 52.72
C SER A 309 5.35 -91.04 52.12
N VAL A 310 5.64 -91.15 50.82
CA VAL A 310 6.00 -92.40 50.15
C VAL A 310 7.39 -92.84 50.57
N GLU A 311 8.37 -91.93 50.60
CA GLU A 311 9.70 -92.20 51.16
C GLU A 311 9.62 -92.68 52.62
N ASP A 312 8.84 -92.01 53.47
CA ASP A 312 8.72 -92.38 54.88
C ASP A 312 7.93 -93.68 55.08
N LEU A 313 6.97 -93.99 54.20
CA LEU A 313 6.34 -95.31 54.15
C LEU A 313 7.30 -96.39 53.62
N GLN A 314 8.20 -96.08 52.68
CA GLN A 314 9.26 -96.98 52.23
C GLN A 314 10.28 -97.25 53.34
N LYS A 315 10.80 -96.22 54.03
CA LYS A 315 11.68 -96.37 55.19
C LYS A 315 11.00 -97.19 56.31
N ARG A 316 9.70 -96.97 56.56
CA ARG A 316 8.91 -97.78 57.50
C ARG A 316 8.68 -99.20 57.02
N LEU A 317 8.51 -99.43 55.72
CA LEU A 317 8.39 -100.76 55.13
C LEU A 317 9.72 -101.51 55.24
N GLU A 318 10.85 -100.90 54.89
CA GLU A 318 12.20 -101.46 55.07
C GLU A 318 12.45 -101.82 56.54
N MET A 319 12.12 -100.93 57.49
CA MET A 319 12.18 -101.25 58.92
C MET A 319 11.22 -102.38 59.32
N ALA A 320 10.00 -102.41 58.79
CA ALA A 320 9.01 -103.46 59.07
C ALA A 320 9.38 -104.81 58.44
N GLU A 321 10.05 -104.82 57.29
CA GLU A 321 10.61 -105.99 56.64
C GLU A 321 11.85 -106.50 57.38
N LEU A 322 12.70 -105.61 57.91
CA LEU A 322 13.78 -105.97 58.83
C LEU A 322 13.22 -106.55 60.15
N TYR A 323 12.19 -105.94 60.75
CA TYR A 323 11.51 -106.50 61.92
C TYR A 323 10.80 -107.81 61.61
N ALA A 324 10.18 -107.96 60.44
CA ALA A 324 9.55 -109.21 60.01
C ALA A 324 10.58 -110.31 59.73
N GLN A 325 11.75 -109.96 59.16
CA GLN A 325 12.88 -110.88 59.07
C GLN A 325 13.34 -111.29 60.47
N GLN A 326 13.59 -110.35 61.38
CA GLN A 326 13.96 -110.64 62.78
C GLN A 326 12.93 -111.56 63.45
N LEU A 327 11.64 -111.25 63.41
CA LEU A 327 10.55 -112.06 63.98
C LEU A 327 10.36 -113.41 63.28
N SER A 328 10.70 -113.53 61.99
CA SER A 328 10.72 -114.82 61.28
C SER A 328 11.93 -115.67 61.67
N SER A 329 13.06 -115.05 62.03
CA SER A 329 14.24 -115.74 62.59
C SER A 329 14.12 -116.05 64.09
N GLU A 330 13.36 -115.28 64.85
CA GLU A 330 13.11 -115.46 66.29
C GLU A 330 11.69 -115.99 66.55
N THR A 331 11.36 -117.14 65.95
CA THR A 331 10.04 -117.79 66.05
C THR A 331 9.79 -118.50 67.41
N GLU A 332 10.22 -117.90 68.52
CA GLU A 332 10.05 -118.41 69.90
C GLU A 332 9.36 -117.43 70.88
N ASN A 333 8.42 -116.57 70.42
CA ASN A 333 7.51 -115.88 71.35
C ASN A 333 6.14 -115.46 70.75
N SER A 334 5.38 -116.43 70.25
CA SER A 334 4.13 -116.22 69.51
C SER A 334 2.88 -115.88 70.36
N GLN A 335 3.00 -115.62 71.67
CA GLN A 335 1.85 -115.31 72.54
C GLN A 335 1.58 -113.79 72.69
N GLY A 336 2.57 -112.98 73.06
CA GLY A 336 2.36 -111.55 73.32
C GLY A 336 1.85 -110.75 72.12
N SER A 337 2.28 -111.11 70.90
CA SER A 337 1.82 -110.49 69.65
C SER A 337 0.31 -110.70 69.40
N VAL A 338 -0.24 -111.85 69.82
CA VAL A 338 -1.66 -112.18 69.65
C VAL A 338 -2.55 -111.36 70.58
N GLU A 339 -2.09 -111.02 71.79
CA GLU A 339 -2.83 -110.15 72.72
C GLU A 339 -2.84 -108.69 72.25
N VAL A 340 -1.72 -108.17 71.73
CA VAL A 340 -1.65 -106.82 71.16
C VAL A 340 -2.54 -106.69 69.92
N LEU A 341 -2.53 -107.67 69.01
CA LEU A 341 -3.45 -107.72 67.86
C LEU A 341 -4.92 -107.75 68.31
N ASN A 342 -5.27 -108.56 69.32
CA ASN A 342 -6.63 -108.60 69.86
C ASN A 342 -7.08 -107.26 70.46
N ASN A 343 -6.17 -106.50 71.09
CA ASN A 343 -6.50 -105.22 71.70
C ASN A 343 -6.67 -104.12 70.64
N LEU A 344 -5.77 -104.04 69.65
CA LEU A 344 -5.93 -103.13 68.49
C LEU A 344 -7.19 -103.44 67.68
N GLN A 345 -7.58 -104.71 67.57
CA GLN A 345 -8.82 -105.09 66.90
C GLN A 345 -10.07 -104.63 67.67
N LYS A 346 -10.08 -104.74 69.01
CA LYS A 346 -11.16 -104.17 69.85
C LYS A 346 -11.23 -102.65 69.78
N GLU A 347 -10.08 -101.97 69.77
CA GLU A 347 -10.03 -100.51 69.63
C GLU A 347 -10.61 -100.06 68.29
N ARG A 348 -10.20 -100.70 67.18
CA ARG A 348 -10.80 -100.51 65.84
C ARG A 348 -12.31 -100.67 65.88
N ASP A 349 -12.81 -101.76 66.46
CA ASP A 349 -14.25 -102.05 66.48
C ASP A 349 -15.02 -101.02 67.32
N SER A 350 -14.46 -100.57 68.45
CA SER A 350 -15.04 -99.48 69.26
C SER A 350 -15.01 -98.11 68.57
N LEU A 351 -14.05 -97.88 67.66
CA LEU A 351 -13.96 -96.66 66.86
C LEU A 351 -14.93 -96.68 65.69
N LEU A 352 -15.13 -97.84 65.04
CA LEU A 352 -16.16 -98.01 64.00
C LEU A 352 -17.57 -97.82 64.57
N GLU A 353 -17.86 -98.43 65.73
CA GLU A 353 -19.16 -98.27 66.39
C GLU A 353 -19.41 -96.80 66.82
N ARG A 354 -18.37 -96.09 67.27
CA ARG A 354 -18.46 -94.65 67.56
C ARG A 354 -18.61 -93.79 66.29
N LEU A 355 -18.02 -94.22 65.16
CA LEU A 355 -18.16 -93.55 63.88
C LEU A 355 -19.61 -93.64 63.38
N HIS A 356 -20.21 -94.84 63.41
CA HIS A 356 -21.64 -95.03 63.12
C HIS A 356 -22.53 -94.21 64.07
N GLN A 357 -22.25 -94.17 65.37
CA GLN A 357 -22.99 -93.30 66.31
C GLN A 357 -22.92 -91.81 65.93
N HIS A 358 -21.79 -91.34 65.39
CA HIS A 358 -21.68 -89.98 64.87
C HIS A 358 -22.39 -89.78 63.51
N GLU A 359 -22.42 -90.80 62.64
CA GLU A 359 -23.18 -90.78 61.39
C GLU A 359 -24.69 -90.73 61.65
N ASP A 360 -25.20 -91.57 62.56
CA ASP A 360 -26.60 -91.60 63.00
C ASP A 360 -27.02 -90.25 63.60
N LEU A 361 -26.23 -89.68 64.53
CA LEU A 361 -26.48 -88.36 65.09
C LEU A 361 -26.44 -87.25 64.02
N THR A 362 -25.54 -87.34 63.05
CA THR A 362 -25.46 -86.39 61.92
C THR A 362 -26.67 -86.53 61.00
N GLN A 363 -27.21 -87.73 60.82
CA GLN A 363 -28.44 -87.97 60.05
C GLN A 363 -29.67 -87.46 60.80
N GLN A 364 -29.76 -87.67 62.11
CA GLN A 364 -30.84 -87.13 62.94
C GLN A 364 -30.84 -85.60 62.92
N LEU A 365 -29.70 -84.94 63.12
CA LEU A 365 -29.59 -83.48 63.07
C LEU A 365 -29.96 -82.89 61.70
N LYS A 366 -29.70 -83.61 60.59
CA LYS A 366 -30.17 -83.21 59.25
C LYS A 366 -31.69 -83.29 59.16
N LEU A 367 -32.31 -84.37 59.65
CA LEU A 367 -33.77 -84.52 59.66
C LEU A 367 -34.46 -83.47 60.54
N GLU A 368 -33.90 -83.15 61.70
CA GLU A 368 -34.40 -82.09 62.59
C GLU A 368 -34.30 -80.71 61.93
N ARG A 369 -33.16 -80.38 61.30
CA ARG A 369 -32.99 -79.17 60.47
C ARG A 369 -34.05 -79.09 59.37
N ASP A 370 -34.26 -80.18 58.63
CA ASP A 370 -35.18 -80.20 57.48
C ASP A 370 -36.63 -80.05 57.93
N GLN A 371 -37.01 -80.71 59.03
CA GLN A 371 -38.34 -80.57 59.64
C GLN A 371 -38.59 -79.15 60.19
N VAL A 372 -37.59 -78.50 60.79
CA VAL A 372 -37.67 -77.09 61.20
C VAL A 372 -37.76 -76.16 59.99
N THR A 373 -37.02 -76.43 58.93
CA THR A 373 -37.06 -75.64 57.67
C THR A 373 -38.44 -75.73 57.02
N GLU A 374 -39.03 -76.93 56.97
CA GLU A 374 -40.39 -77.18 56.45
C GLU A 374 -41.47 -76.47 57.30
N GLN A 375 -41.28 -76.37 58.62
CA GLN A 375 -42.16 -75.59 59.50
C GLN A 375 -42.09 -74.09 59.21
N TYR A 376 -40.88 -73.52 59.05
CA TYR A 376 -40.71 -72.11 58.69
C TYR A 376 -41.27 -71.79 57.29
N GLN A 377 -41.12 -72.70 56.33
CA GLN A 377 -41.74 -72.56 55.00
C GLN A 377 -43.27 -72.50 55.11
N ARG A 378 -43.92 -73.47 55.78
CA ARG A 378 -45.38 -73.47 56.00
C ARG A 378 -45.88 -72.23 56.73
N TYR A 379 -45.15 -71.74 57.73
CA TYR A 379 -45.51 -70.51 58.44
C TYR A 379 -45.40 -69.27 57.54
N THR A 380 -44.37 -69.20 56.70
CA THR A 380 -44.20 -68.13 55.71
C THR A 380 -45.29 -68.16 54.63
N GLU A 381 -45.67 -69.35 54.16
CA GLU A 381 -46.79 -69.55 53.25
C GLU A 381 -48.12 -69.08 53.86
N GLN A 382 -48.39 -69.42 55.13
CA GLN A 382 -49.58 -68.96 55.86
C GLN A 382 -49.61 -67.44 56.02
N LEU A 383 -48.49 -66.81 56.38
CA LEU A 383 -48.35 -65.35 56.45
C LEU A 383 -48.60 -64.68 55.08
N CYS A 384 -48.02 -65.21 54.01
CA CYS A 384 -48.29 -64.74 52.65
C CYS A 384 -49.77 -64.88 52.27
N HIS A 385 -50.42 -65.98 52.62
CA HIS A 385 -51.84 -66.20 52.37
C HIS A 385 -52.72 -65.21 53.15
N GLN A 386 -52.41 -64.98 54.43
CA GLN A 386 -53.12 -64.01 55.27
C GLN A 386 -52.94 -62.57 54.76
N ALA A 387 -51.73 -62.20 54.35
CA ALA A 387 -51.45 -60.90 53.73
C ALA A 387 -52.21 -60.71 52.41
N GLN A 388 -52.29 -61.75 51.58
CA GLN A 388 -53.09 -61.72 50.34
C GLN A 388 -54.60 -61.62 50.64
N GLN A 389 -55.12 -62.33 51.63
CA GLN A 389 -56.53 -62.23 52.05
C GLN A 389 -56.87 -60.84 52.59
N LEU A 390 -56.02 -60.25 53.45
CA LEU A 390 -56.19 -58.88 53.92
C LEU A 390 -56.11 -57.86 52.77
N THR A 391 -55.20 -58.08 51.80
CA THR A 391 -55.10 -57.23 50.61
C THR A 391 -56.38 -57.29 49.76
N GLN A 392 -56.93 -58.49 49.52
CA GLN A 392 -58.20 -58.68 48.81
C GLN A 392 -59.38 -58.07 49.58
N GLN A 393 -59.40 -58.17 50.91
CA GLN A 393 -60.41 -57.51 51.73
C GLN A 393 -60.29 -55.98 51.65
N ILE A 394 -59.07 -55.43 51.60
CA ILE A 394 -58.83 -53.99 51.41
C ILE A 394 -59.27 -53.54 50.01
N THR A 395 -59.01 -54.31 48.94
CA THR A 395 -59.49 -53.95 47.59
C THR A 395 -61.01 -53.98 47.52
N VAL A 396 -61.67 -55.02 48.03
CA VAL A 396 -63.14 -55.10 48.06
C VAL A 396 -63.74 -53.96 48.90
N LEU A 397 -63.20 -53.67 50.10
CA LEU A 397 -63.64 -52.53 50.91
C LEU A 397 -63.35 -51.17 50.24
N THR A 398 -62.36 -51.09 49.35
CA THR A 398 -62.07 -49.88 48.57
C THR A 398 -63.04 -49.72 47.40
N GLU A 399 -63.37 -50.79 46.70
CA GLU A 399 -64.41 -50.82 45.66
C GLU A 399 -65.80 -50.55 46.26
N GLU A 400 -66.13 -51.15 47.41
CA GLU A 400 -67.34 -50.84 48.18
C GLU A 400 -67.34 -49.38 48.64
N ARG A 401 -66.20 -48.84 49.12
CA ARG A 401 -66.08 -47.42 49.47
C ARG A 401 -66.24 -46.50 48.26
N GLU A 402 -65.75 -46.87 47.08
CA GLU A 402 -65.94 -46.09 45.86
C GLU A 402 -67.39 -46.17 45.37
N GLN A 403 -68.04 -47.34 45.46
CA GLN A 403 -69.48 -47.48 45.19
C GLN A 403 -70.32 -46.69 46.21
N LEU A 404 -69.93 -46.69 47.48
CA LEU A 404 -70.56 -45.88 48.54
C LEU A 404 -70.30 -44.39 48.35
N LEU A 405 -69.14 -43.96 47.84
CA LEU A 405 -68.89 -42.56 47.49
C LEU A 405 -69.66 -42.13 46.24
N ASN A 406 -69.77 -42.99 45.22
CA ASN A 406 -70.56 -42.71 44.03
C ASN A 406 -72.06 -42.68 44.33
N THR A 407 -72.56 -43.61 45.14
CA THR A 407 -73.96 -43.58 45.62
C THR A 407 -74.19 -42.48 46.64
N GLN A 408 -73.21 -42.12 47.49
CA GLN A 408 -73.27 -40.91 48.32
C GLN A 408 -73.37 -39.67 47.45
N HIS A 409 -72.58 -39.54 46.38
CA HIS A 409 -72.61 -38.36 45.53
C HIS A 409 -73.90 -38.27 44.69
N GLN A 410 -74.42 -39.41 44.22
CA GLN A 410 -75.77 -39.49 43.65
C GLN A 410 -76.83 -39.12 44.70
N LEU A 411 -76.69 -39.62 45.94
CA LEU A 411 -77.60 -39.29 47.03
C LEU A 411 -77.50 -37.82 47.42
N GLU A 412 -76.32 -37.19 47.45
CA GLU A 412 -76.10 -35.75 47.62
C GLU A 412 -76.72 -34.94 46.48
N GLY A 413 -76.68 -35.45 45.24
CA GLY A 413 -77.49 -34.93 44.14
C GLY A 413 -78.98 -35.02 44.44
N THR A 414 -79.48 -36.17 44.89
CA THR A 414 -80.89 -36.31 45.28
C THR A 414 -81.25 -35.57 46.57
N ILE A 415 -80.29 -35.27 47.46
CA ILE A 415 -80.45 -34.59 48.76
C ILE A 415 -80.34 -33.08 48.57
N THR A 416 -79.59 -32.58 47.59
CA THR A 416 -79.75 -31.18 47.13
C THR A 416 -81.06 -31.00 46.36
N GLU A 417 -81.56 -32.05 45.70
CA GLU A 417 -82.95 -32.11 45.21
C GLU A 417 -84.01 -32.35 46.29
N LEU A 418 -83.70 -32.99 47.43
CA LEU A 418 -84.67 -33.40 48.45
C LEU A 418 -84.66 -32.50 49.68
N GLN A 419 -83.58 -31.81 50.04
CA GLN A 419 -83.64 -30.66 50.96
C GLN A 419 -84.51 -29.55 50.34
N LYS A 420 -84.49 -29.45 49.01
CA LYS A 420 -85.42 -28.65 48.19
C LYS A 420 -86.88 -29.20 48.15
N LYS A 421 -87.17 -30.31 48.85
CA LYS A 421 -88.48 -31.00 48.97
C LYS A 421 -88.74 -31.54 50.39
N LEU A 422 -87.88 -31.21 51.36
CA LEU A 422 -87.82 -31.77 52.72
C LEU A 422 -87.23 -30.73 53.68
N GLU A 423 -87.71 -29.50 53.54
CA GLU A 423 -88.06 -28.66 54.71
C GLU A 423 -89.25 -29.30 55.51
N ASP A 424 -89.72 -30.49 55.10
CA ASP A 424 -90.99 -31.14 55.47
C ASP A 424 -90.87 -32.51 56.26
N VAL A 425 -90.57 -32.50 57.59
CA VAL A 425 -91.03 -33.48 58.67
C VAL A 425 -90.11 -34.73 59.12
N SER A 426 -90.44 -35.52 60.19
CA SER A 426 -89.47 -36.11 61.22
C SER A 426 -89.81 -37.30 62.27
N ILE A 427 -88.89 -38.32 62.55
CA ILE A 427 -88.38 -39.11 63.80
C ILE A 427 -88.94 -40.53 64.48
N PRO A 428 -88.80 -41.05 65.80
CA PRO A 428 -88.41 -42.51 66.21
C PRO A 428 -89.00 -43.34 67.48
N ALA A 429 -88.46 -44.58 67.83
CA ALA A 429 -88.12 -45.26 69.19
C ALA A 429 -88.85 -46.54 69.87
N ALA A 430 -88.20 -47.45 70.72
CA ALA A 430 -88.73 -48.47 71.77
C ALA A 430 -87.76 -49.53 72.54
N PRO A 431 -87.98 -50.07 73.82
CA PRO A 431 -87.15 -51.15 74.55
C PRO A 431 -87.74 -52.14 75.73
N LEU A 432 -86.92 -53.07 76.37
CA LEU A 432 -86.97 -53.82 77.75
C LEU A 432 -87.46 -55.37 77.89
N VAL A 433 -87.37 -56.34 78.90
CA VAL A 433 -87.15 -56.60 80.43
C VAL A 433 -86.69 -58.11 80.88
N THR A 434 -86.66 -58.57 82.20
CA THR A 434 -86.16 -59.92 82.80
C THR A 434 -86.82 -60.46 84.16
N GLN A 435 -86.45 -61.67 84.76
CA GLN A 435 -86.69 -62.07 86.22
C GLN A 435 -85.97 -63.35 86.84
N THR A 436 -86.25 -63.73 88.11
CA THR A 436 -85.46 -64.63 89.01
C THR A 436 -86.20 -65.82 89.68
N VAL A 437 -85.42 -66.75 90.27
CA VAL A 437 -85.84 -67.96 91.01
C VAL A 437 -85.29 -67.97 92.46
N PRO A 438 -85.80 -68.83 93.39
CA PRO A 438 -85.64 -68.65 94.85
C PRO A 438 -84.35 -69.26 95.46
N LYS A 439 -84.40 -69.78 96.71
CA LYS A 439 -83.38 -69.48 97.75
C LYS A 439 -82.65 -70.69 98.38
N GLU A 440 -83.08 -71.94 98.18
CA GLU A 440 -82.65 -73.09 99.03
C GLU A 440 -81.15 -73.39 99.01
N LEU A 441 -80.53 -73.27 97.84
CA LEU A 441 -79.23 -72.66 97.47
C LEU A 441 -78.26 -72.09 98.55
N THR A 442 -78.65 -71.81 99.80
CA THR A 442 -77.85 -71.06 100.79
C THR A 442 -76.59 -71.75 101.32
N GLU A 443 -76.58 -73.07 101.56
CA GLU A 443 -75.37 -73.76 102.03
C GLU A 443 -74.38 -74.07 100.89
N GLU A 444 -74.92 -74.33 99.68
CA GLU A 444 -74.10 -74.34 98.47
C GLU A 444 -73.53 -72.94 98.23
N LEU A 445 -74.32 -71.87 98.40
CA LEU A 445 -73.84 -70.49 98.36
C LEU A 445 -72.70 -70.23 99.34
N ASP A 446 -72.70 -70.78 100.56
CA ASP A 446 -71.58 -70.57 101.49
C ASP A 446 -70.31 -71.37 101.12
N LYS A 447 -70.45 -72.56 100.52
CA LYS A 447 -69.30 -73.28 99.92
C LYS A 447 -68.79 -72.58 98.65
N LEU A 448 -69.70 -72.13 97.79
CA LEU A 448 -69.40 -71.31 96.62
C LEU A 448 -68.81 -69.96 97.05
N ARG A 449 -69.21 -69.35 98.18
CA ARG A 449 -68.60 -68.12 98.71
C ARG A 449 -67.17 -68.35 99.19
N SER A 450 -66.81 -69.54 99.66
CA SER A 450 -65.40 -69.88 99.92
C SER A 450 -64.63 -69.99 98.61
N HIS A 451 -65.10 -70.81 97.66
CA HIS A 451 -64.46 -70.97 96.36
C HIS A 451 -64.40 -69.67 95.54
N VAL A 452 -65.41 -68.80 95.66
CA VAL A 452 -65.44 -67.46 95.06
C VAL A 452 -64.46 -66.54 95.77
N ARG A 453 -64.29 -66.60 97.11
CA ARG A 453 -63.21 -65.86 97.78
C ARG A 453 -61.84 -66.33 97.33
N GLU A 454 -61.60 -67.63 97.34
CA GLU A 454 -60.33 -68.22 96.90
C GLU A 454 -60.04 -67.88 95.42
N ALA A 455 -61.06 -67.86 94.57
CA ALA A 455 -60.97 -67.41 93.18
C ALA A 455 -60.82 -65.88 93.03
N THR A 456 -61.43 -65.05 93.89
CA THR A 456 -61.19 -63.59 93.86
C THR A 456 -59.81 -63.25 94.40
N ASP A 457 -59.31 -63.93 95.43
CA ASP A 457 -57.97 -63.72 95.98
C ASP A 457 -56.90 -64.11 94.95
N ALA A 458 -57.12 -65.21 94.22
CA ALA A 458 -56.29 -65.63 93.08
C ALA A 458 -56.38 -64.65 91.90
N LEU A 459 -57.59 -64.18 91.54
CA LEU A 459 -57.78 -63.18 90.49
C LEU A 459 -57.17 -61.83 90.87
N GLU A 460 -57.26 -61.41 92.14
CA GLU A 460 -56.62 -60.21 92.65
C GLU A 460 -55.09 -60.35 92.68
N SER A 461 -54.53 -61.55 92.88
CA SER A 461 -53.11 -61.80 92.63
C SER A 461 -52.79 -61.63 91.16
N GLN A 462 -53.49 -62.33 90.28
CA GLN A 462 -53.25 -62.27 88.83
C GLN A 462 -53.44 -60.85 88.25
N VAL A 463 -54.35 -60.04 88.80
CA VAL A 463 -54.52 -58.62 88.45
C VAL A 463 -53.36 -57.77 88.99
N ARG A 464 -52.83 -58.04 90.18
CA ARG A 464 -51.61 -57.39 90.69
C ARG A 464 -50.37 -57.77 89.87
N ASP A 465 -50.28 -59.01 89.43
CA ASP A 465 -49.16 -59.52 88.62
C ASP A 465 -49.24 -58.98 87.19
N ASN A 466 -50.43 -58.97 86.57
CA ASN A 466 -50.67 -58.29 85.30
C ASN A 466 -50.39 -56.78 85.40
N MET A 467 -50.78 -56.10 86.48
CA MET A 467 -50.47 -54.67 86.67
C MET A 467 -48.96 -54.41 86.83
N GLN A 468 -48.19 -55.35 87.39
CA GLN A 468 -46.73 -55.28 87.41
C GLN A 468 -46.14 -55.51 86.01
N LEU A 469 -46.65 -56.49 85.26
CA LEU A 469 -46.23 -56.75 83.88
C LEU A 469 -46.56 -55.59 82.95
N SER A 470 -47.73 -54.95 83.08
CA SER A 470 -48.08 -53.75 82.29
C SER A 470 -47.14 -52.58 82.57
N ARG A 471 -46.75 -52.35 83.83
CA ARG A 471 -45.74 -51.31 84.17
C ARG A 471 -44.36 -51.65 83.61
N LEU A 472 -43.97 -52.92 83.67
CA LEU A 472 -42.71 -53.38 83.07
C LEU A 472 -42.74 -53.29 81.53
N LEU A 473 -43.89 -53.43 80.88
CA LEU A 473 -44.04 -53.17 79.44
C LEU A 473 -43.96 -51.66 79.16
N GLU A 474 -44.69 -50.83 79.90
CA GLU A 474 -44.66 -49.36 79.82
C GLU A 474 -43.23 -48.82 79.99
N GLU A 475 -42.48 -49.28 81.00
CA GLU A 475 -41.05 -48.97 81.19
C GLU A 475 -40.14 -49.43 80.03
N LYS A 476 -40.52 -50.48 79.28
CA LYS A 476 -39.75 -50.97 78.12
C LYS A 476 -40.15 -50.22 76.85
N GLU A 477 -41.41 -49.87 76.67
CA GLU A 477 -41.91 -49.04 75.56
C GLU A 477 -41.31 -47.63 75.66
N ASP A 478 -41.35 -46.98 76.83
CA ASP A 478 -40.65 -45.72 77.09
C ASP A 478 -39.15 -45.83 76.80
N LYS A 479 -38.52 -46.95 77.20
CA LYS A 479 -37.09 -47.16 76.96
C LYS A 479 -36.78 -47.38 75.48
N ILE A 480 -37.63 -48.09 74.74
CA ILE A 480 -37.53 -48.28 73.28
C ILE A 480 -37.69 -46.92 72.59
N SER A 481 -38.74 -46.15 72.86
CA SER A 481 -38.93 -44.82 72.26
C SER A 481 -37.88 -43.79 72.66
N SER A 482 -37.22 -43.95 73.81
CA SER A 482 -36.02 -43.14 74.14
C SER A 482 -34.79 -43.51 73.30
N LEU A 483 -34.68 -44.75 72.83
CA LEU A 483 -33.60 -45.22 71.96
C LEU A 483 -33.91 -44.93 70.50
N GLU A 484 -35.16 -45.06 70.06
CA GLU A 484 -35.63 -44.70 68.72
C GLU A 484 -35.34 -43.22 68.42
N ARG A 485 -35.76 -42.30 69.31
CA ARG A 485 -35.43 -40.87 69.20
C ARG A 485 -33.92 -40.63 69.18
N SER A 486 -33.15 -41.32 70.03
CA SER A 486 -31.69 -41.18 70.05
C SER A 486 -31.03 -41.73 68.77
N LEU A 487 -31.62 -42.69 68.08
CA LEU A 487 -31.15 -43.20 66.79
C LEU A 487 -31.55 -42.26 65.64
N GLU A 488 -32.74 -41.66 65.72
CA GLU A 488 -33.22 -40.65 64.77
C GLU A 488 -32.37 -39.37 64.85
N GLU A 489 -32.14 -38.83 66.06
CA GLU A 489 -31.21 -37.71 66.31
C GLU A 489 -29.78 -38.01 65.84
N LEU A 490 -29.28 -39.25 65.99
CA LEU A 490 -27.98 -39.67 65.47
C LEU A 490 -27.98 -39.82 63.95
N GLY A 491 -29.11 -40.19 63.35
CA GLY A 491 -29.33 -40.26 61.90
C GLY A 491 -29.33 -38.89 61.26
N GLU A 492 -30.09 -37.93 61.80
CA GLU A 492 -30.07 -36.52 61.39
C GLU A 492 -28.66 -35.94 61.51
N GLN A 493 -28.01 -36.11 62.67
CA GLN A 493 -26.63 -35.67 62.87
C GLN A 493 -25.60 -36.36 61.96
N ALA A 494 -25.89 -37.55 61.41
CA ALA A 494 -25.04 -38.21 60.42
C ALA A 494 -25.30 -37.63 59.01
N GLY A 495 -26.56 -37.32 58.69
CA GLY A 495 -26.96 -36.61 57.48
C GLY A 495 -26.34 -35.21 57.39
N ASP A 496 -26.43 -34.41 58.45
CA ASP A 496 -25.82 -33.08 58.55
C ASP A 496 -24.30 -33.13 58.36
N LYS A 497 -23.63 -34.11 58.98
CA LYS A 497 -22.19 -34.31 58.81
C LYS A 497 -21.83 -34.72 57.38
N ALA A 498 -22.65 -35.55 56.73
CA ALA A 498 -22.45 -35.92 55.32
C ALA A 498 -22.62 -34.71 54.38
N GLN A 499 -23.69 -33.92 54.55
CA GLN A 499 -23.92 -32.69 53.77
C GLN A 499 -22.81 -31.64 54.00
N LEU A 500 -22.35 -31.48 55.23
CA LEU A 500 -21.24 -30.57 55.55
C LEU A 500 -19.92 -31.04 54.90
N LEU A 501 -19.64 -32.35 54.91
CA LEU A 501 -18.47 -32.91 54.22
C LEU A 501 -18.57 -32.77 52.70
N GLU A 502 -19.76 -32.94 52.12
CA GLU A 502 -20.01 -32.70 50.69
C GLU A 502 -19.83 -31.23 50.31
N SER A 503 -20.34 -30.30 51.13
CA SER A 503 -20.11 -28.85 50.96
C SER A 503 -18.61 -28.53 51.03
N ILE A 504 -17.90 -29.00 52.07
CA ILE A 504 -16.46 -28.79 52.23
C ILE A 504 -15.67 -29.39 51.06
N GLN A 505 -16.09 -30.54 50.52
CA GLN A 505 -15.45 -31.14 49.36
C GLN A 505 -15.74 -30.35 48.07
N SER A 506 -16.96 -29.86 47.88
CA SER A 506 -17.34 -28.94 46.80
C SER A 506 -16.49 -27.66 46.87
N ASP A 507 -16.48 -26.98 48.02
CA ASP A 507 -15.72 -25.77 48.29
C ASP A 507 -14.22 -25.99 48.09
N LYS A 508 -13.68 -27.14 48.51
CA LYS A 508 -12.28 -27.52 48.25
C LYS A 508 -12.01 -27.62 46.74
N THR A 509 -12.91 -28.18 45.93
CA THR A 509 -12.71 -28.22 44.47
C THR A 509 -12.88 -26.84 43.81
N ALA A 510 -13.80 -26.02 44.29
CA ALA A 510 -13.99 -24.64 43.83
C ALA A 510 -12.77 -23.77 44.15
N LEU A 511 -12.27 -23.83 45.39
CA LEU A 511 -11.06 -23.16 45.84
C LEU A 511 -9.82 -23.65 45.08
N SER A 512 -9.71 -24.96 44.84
CA SER A 512 -8.59 -25.52 44.04
C SER A 512 -8.62 -25.01 42.60
N ARG A 513 -9.81 -24.94 41.96
CA ARG A 513 -9.97 -24.37 40.61
C ARG A 513 -9.61 -22.88 40.59
N ALA A 514 -10.09 -22.11 41.55
CA ALA A 514 -9.78 -20.69 41.68
C ALA A 514 -8.29 -20.44 41.98
N MET A 515 -7.64 -21.32 42.76
CA MET A 515 -6.21 -21.23 43.05
C MET A 515 -5.35 -21.57 41.83
N THR A 516 -5.74 -22.57 41.03
CA THR A 516 -5.10 -22.86 39.73
C THR A 516 -5.27 -21.70 38.76
N GLN A 517 -6.48 -21.14 38.62
CA GLN A 517 -6.73 -19.95 37.79
C GLN A 517 -5.90 -18.74 38.25
N ASN A 518 -5.80 -18.49 39.56
CA ASN A 518 -4.94 -17.43 40.09
C ASN A 518 -3.44 -17.70 39.87
N LYS A 519 -3.00 -18.96 39.83
CA LYS A 519 -1.62 -19.33 39.45
C LYS A 519 -1.37 -19.09 37.96
N GLU A 520 -2.32 -19.47 37.10
CA GLU A 520 -2.27 -19.28 35.66
C GLU A 520 -2.28 -17.78 35.29
N LEU A 521 -3.18 -16.99 35.88
CA LEU A 521 -3.22 -15.54 35.72
C LEU A 521 -1.93 -14.85 36.20
N LYS A 522 -1.28 -15.37 37.26
CA LYS A 522 0.04 -14.90 37.69
C LYS A 522 1.15 -15.26 36.71
N SER A 523 1.10 -16.43 36.08
CA SER A 523 2.02 -16.81 34.99
C SER A 523 1.86 -15.87 33.81
N GLN A 524 0.63 -15.70 33.31
CA GLN A 524 0.30 -14.79 32.21
C GLN A 524 0.71 -13.34 32.52
N LEU A 525 0.54 -12.87 33.77
CA LEU A 525 0.99 -11.53 34.18
C LEU A 525 2.52 -11.41 34.21
N ALA A 526 3.23 -12.44 34.67
CA ALA A 526 4.69 -12.47 34.65
C ALA A 526 5.26 -12.56 33.22
N GLU A 527 4.63 -13.35 32.35
CA GLU A 527 4.95 -13.45 30.92
C GLU A 527 4.70 -12.11 30.20
N LEU A 528 3.59 -11.41 30.50
CA LEU A 528 3.33 -10.06 29.99
C LEU A 528 4.31 -9.02 30.54
N GLN A 529 4.73 -9.12 31.80
CA GLN A 529 5.76 -8.25 32.38
C GLN A 529 7.12 -8.51 31.73
N GLN A 530 7.52 -9.76 31.55
CA GLN A 530 8.75 -10.14 30.86
C GLN A 530 8.73 -9.70 29.39
N GLY A 531 7.59 -9.88 28.70
CA GLY A 531 7.37 -9.39 27.34
C GLY A 531 7.44 -7.87 27.23
N PHE A 532 6.87 -7.13 28.20
CA PHE A 532 6.98 -5.68 28.27
C PHE A 532 8.41 -5.20 28.54
N VAL A 533 9.11 -5.81 29.49
CA VAL A 533 10.53 -5.49 29.77
C VAL A 533 11.40 -5.78 28.56
N LYS A 534 11.21 -6.95 27.91
CA LYS A 534 11.94 -7.29 26.68
C LYS A 534 11.63 -6.31 25.56
N MET A 535 10.36 -6.04 25.25
CA MET A 535 9.96 -5.07 24.23
C MET A 535 10.49 -3.66 24.54
N SER A 536 10.54 -3.25 25.80
CA SER A 536 11.13 -1.97 26.21
C SER A 536 12.65 -1.92 26.04
N GLN A 537 13.35 -3.04 26.27
CA GLN A 537 14.78 -3.18 26.02
C GLN A 537 15.09 -3.21 24.51
N ASP A 538 14.39 -4.05 23.75
CA ASP A 538 14.49 -4.17 22.30
C ASP A 538 14.23 -2.79 21.64
N ASN A 539 13.21 -2.05 22.09
CA ASN A 539 12.90 -0.70 21.62
C ASN A 539 13.96 0.34 22.03
N MET A 540 14.50 0.27 23.25
CA MET A 540 15.62 1.13 23.67
C MET A 540 16.86 0.90 22.79
N GLU A 541 17.18 -0.35 22.48
CA GLU A 541 18.28 -0.70 21.58
C GLU A 541 18.02 -0.27 20.13
N LEU A 542 16.81 -0.44 19.61
CA LEU A 542 16.43 0.02 18.27
C LEU A 542 16.48 1.55 18.16
N VAL A 543 16.00 2.29 19.17
CA VAL A 543 16.12 3.75 19.24
C VAL A 543 17.60 4.17 19.32
N THR A 544 18.43 3.46 20.09
CA THR A 544 19.87 3.74 20.18
C THR A 544 20.57 3.51 18.84
N LYS A 545 20.30 2.38 18.17
CA LYS A 545 20.82 2.04 16.83
C LYS A 545 20.36 3.06 15.79
N LEU A 546 19.09 3.48 15.83
CA LEU A 546 18.56 4.52 14.94
C LEU A 546 19.20 5.89 15.19
N GLN A 547 19.52 6.24 16.45
CA GLN A 547 20.25 7.47 16.75
C GLN A 547 21.70 7.43 16.23
N THR A 548 22.40 6.29 16.32
CA THR A 548 23.75 6.15 15.75
C THR A 548 23.74 6.18 14.23
N GLU A 549 22.78 5.51 13.57
CA GLU A 549 22.64 5.59 12.11
C GLU A 549 22.24 6.99 11.64
N GLN A 550 21.34 7.68 12.35
CA GLN A 550 21.01 9.07 12.05
C GLN A 550 22.23 10.00 12.20
N HIS A 551 23.11 9.76 13.17
CA HIS A 551 24.36 10.51 13.30
C HIS A 551 25.33 10.20 12.16
N SER A 552 25.44 8.93 11.75
CA SER A 552 26.22 8.49 10.58
C SER A 552 25.74 9.16 9.29
N VAL A 553 24.42 9.12 9.02
CA VAL A 553 23.78 9.80 7.88
C VAL A 553 24.03 11.31 7.92
N ASN A 554 23.92 11.94 9.09
CA ASN A 554 24.22 13.37 9.23
C ASN A 554 25.69 13.69 8.90
N GLU A 555 26.64 12.87 9.38
CA GLU A 555 28.07 13.05 9.11
C GLU A 555 28.41 12.81 7.62
N LEU A 556 27.81 11.79 6.99
CA LEU A 556 27.93 11.54 5.55
C LEU A 556 27.33 12.68 4.73
N SER A 557 26.18 13.24 5.14
CA SER A 557 25.58 14.39 4.46
C SER A 557 26.46 15.65 4.55
N ALA A 558 27.16 15.86 5.68
CA ALA A 558 28.11 16.95 5.85
C ALA A 558 29.37 16.76 4.97
N LYS A 559 29.86 15.52 4.83
CA LYS A 559 30.97 15.17 3.93
C LYS A 559 30.59 15.37 2.46
N LEU A 560 29.37 14.98 2.06
CA LEU A 560 28.86 15.23 0.72
C LEU A 560 28.73 16.73 0.43
N ALA A 561 28.16 17.51 1.36
CA ALA A 561 28.09 18.97 1.22
C ALA A 561 29.48 19.62 1.09
N GLN A 562 30.48 19.15 1.86
CA GLN A 562 31.87 19.61 1.70
C GLN A 562 32.42 19.26 0.31
N GLN A 563 32.16 18.06 -0.21
CA GLN A 563 32.58 17.68 -1.57
C GLN A 563 31.87 18.49 -2.67
N GLU A 564 30.60 18.86 -2.49
CA GLU A 564 29.89 19.78 -3.38
C GLU A 564 30.50 21.20 -3.35
N ASP A 565 30.86 21.71 -2.17
CA ASP A 565 31.59 22.98 -2.01
C ASP A 565 32.99 22.94 -2.65
N GLU A 566 33.73 21.84 -2.51
CA GLU A 566 35.02 21.64 -3.18
C GLU A 566 34.87 21.57 -4.70
N ILE A 567 33.87 20.85 -5.21
CA ILE A 567 33.56 20.77 -6.65
C ILE A 567 33.14 22.12 -7.22
N THR A 568 32.35 22.93 -6.50
CA THR A 568 31.97 24.27 -6.96
C THR A 568 33.15 25.24 -6.95
N GLN A 569 34.06 25.16 -5.98
CA GLN A 569 35.31 25.93 -5.96
C GLN A 569 36.25 25.52 -7.12
N LEU A 570 36.35 24.22 -7.43
CA LEU A 570 37.11 23.72 -8.57
C LEU A 570 36.50 24.16 -9.92
N ARG A 571 35.17 24.18 -10.05
CA ARG A 571 34.48 24.72 -11.24
C ARG A 571 34.69 26.22 -11.39
N ALA A 572 34.62 26.99 -10.30
CA ALA A 572 34.85 28.44 -10.32
C ALA A 572 36.30 28.79 -10.70
N THR A 573 37.28 28.04 -10.17
CA THR A 573 38.70 28.24 -10.53
C THR A 573 39.01 27.77 -11.95
N LEU A 574 38.40 26.69 -12.45
CA LEU A 574 38.47 26.31 -13.87
C LEU A 574 37.92 27.42 -14.77
N SER A 575 36.71 27.92 -14.51
CA SER A 575 36.10 28.99 -15.31
C SER A 575 36.96 30.27 -15.35
N HIS A 576 37.58 30.65 -14.23
CA HIS A 576 38.51 31.77 -14.19
C HIS A 576 39.80 31.49 -14.99
N LYS A 577 40.30 30.24 -15.03
CA LYS A 577 41.43 29.85 -15.90
C LYS A 577 41.05 29.83 -17.37
N GLU A 578 39.86 29.34 -17.72
CA GLU A 578 39.33 29.39 -19.10
C GLU A 578 39.20 30.84 -19.59
N GLN A 579 38.67 31.74 -18.75
CA GLN A 579 38.63 33.17 -19.06
C GLN A 579 40.05 33.74 -19.26
N SER A 580 40.98 33.43 -18.35
CA SER A 580 42.39 33.88 -18.45
C SER A 580 43.06 33.39 -19.76
N ILE A 581 42.76 32.16 -20.18
CA ILE A 581 43.25 31.57 -21.44
C ILE A 581 42.59 32.25 -22.64
N SER A 582 41.30 32.61 -22.56
CA SER A 582 40.60 33.35 -23.61
C SER A 582 41.16 34.76 -23.79
N GLU A 583 41.43 35.48 -22.69
CA GLU A 583 42.05 36.80 -22.70
C GLU A 583 43.48 36.76 -23.27
N LEU A 584 44.29 35.77 -22.86
CA LEU A 584 45.62 35.52 -23.44
C LEU A 584 45.54 35.19 -24.94
N SER A 585 44.58 34.36 -25.36
CA SER A 585 44.38 33.99 -26.77
C SER A 585 44.02 35.19 -27.64
N GLN A 586 43.10 36.04 -27.17
CA GLN A 586 42.77 37.30 -27.85
C GLN A 586 43.97 38.25 -27.91
N ALA A 587 44.76 38.36 -26.84
CA ALA A 587 45.98 39.17 -26.81
C ALA A 587 47.02 38.66 -27.82
N THR A 588 47.22 37.34 -27.93
CA THR A 588 48.12 36.76 -28.97
C THR A 588 47.60 37.01 -30.38
N GLN A 589 46.29 36.85 -30.63
CA GLN A 589 45.71 37.09 -31.94
C GLN A 589 45.79 38.57 -32.36
N ALA A 590 45.59 39.50 -31.41
CA ALA A 590 45.78 40.93 -31.64
C ALA A 590 47.24 41.26 -31.99
N ALA A 591 48.20 40.67 -31.26
CA ALA A 591 49.63 40.84 -31.53
C ALA A 591 50.06 40.25 -32.89
N GLU A 592 49.46 39.13 -33.33
CA GLU A 592 49.68 38.59 -34.68
C GLU A 592 49.14 39.52 -35.78
N ILE A 593 47.95 40.11 -35.57
CA ILE A 593 47.36 41.09 -36.49
C ILE A 593 48.24 42.36 -36.56
N GLU A 594 48.70 42.88 -35.42
CA GLU A 594 49.60 44.04 -35.39
C GLU A 594 50.93 43.73 -36.08
N LYS A 595 51.54 42.58 -35.80
CA LYS A 595 52.77 42.11 -36.45
C LYS A 595 52.61 41.96 -37.97
N TYR A 596 51.46 41.48 -38.44
CA TYR A 596 51.15 41.40 -39.86
C TYR A 596 51.03 42.80 -40.51
N GLN A 597 50.38 43.75 -39.83
CA GLN A 597 50.31 45.14 -40.28
C GLN A 597 51.69 45.81 -40.30
N GLN A 598 52.52 45.60 -39.26
CA GLN A 598 53.90 46.07 -39.23
C GLN A 598 54.74 45.46 -40.37
N SER A 599 54.55 44.18 -40.70
CA SER A 599 55.21 43.55 -41.86
C SER A 599 54.82 44.24 -43.17
N GLN A 600 53.51 44.43 -43.44
CA GLN A 600 53.07 45.14 -44.65
C GLN A 600 53.63 46.58 -44.72
N MET A 601 53.72 47.29 -43.59
CA MET A 601 54.31 48.63 -43.55
C MET A 601 55.82 48.61 -43.78
N SER A 602 56.54 47.62 -43.24
CA SER A 602 57.97 47.38 -43.50
C SER A 602 58.24 47.06 -44.97
N ASP A 603 57.42 46.21 -45.59
CA ASP A 603 57.58 45.85 -47.01
C ASP A 603 57.30 47.06 -47.93
N ARG A 604 56.30 47.88 -47.60
CA ARG A 604 56.04 49.14 -48.30
C ARG A 604 57.16 50.17 -48.10
N LEU A 605 57.74 50.27 -46.91
CA LEU A 605 58.94 51.08 -46.66
C LEU A 605 60.11 50.63 -47.53
N ARG A 606 60.41 49.32 -47.57
CA ARG A 606 61.45 48.74 -48.44
C ARG A 606 61.21 49.03 -49.92
N HIS A 607 59.95 48.98 -50.38
CA HIS A 607 59.61 49.36 -51.75
C HIS A 607 59.88 50.85 -52.03
N TYR A 608 59.58 51.75 -51.09
CA TYR A 608 59.91 53.17 -51.24
C TYR A 608 61.43 53.45 -51.13
N GLU A 609 62.16 52.74 -50.28
CA GLU A 609 63.64 52.82 -50.20
C GLU A 609 64.29 52.38 -51.52
N ALA A 610 63.86 51.24 -52.08
CA ALA A 610 64.33 50.75 -53.38
C ALA A 610 63.94 51.69 -54.53
N GLN A 611 62.74 52.29 -54.47
CA GLN A 611 62.32 53.29 -55.46
C GLN A 611 63.14 54.59 -55.36
N ALA A 612 63.48 55.05 -54.15
CA ALA A 612 64.33 56.21 -53.95
C ALA A 612 65.75 55.96 -54.48
N GLN A 613 66.35 54.80 -54.17
CA GLN A 613 67.65 54.38 -54.72
C GLN A 613 67.64 54.33 -56.25
N LEU A 614 66.55 53.84 -56.87
CA LEU A 614 66.40 53.85 -58.32
C LEU A 614 66.35 55.29 -58.89
N VAL A 615 65.60 56.19 -58.26
CA VAL A 615 65.56 57.61 -58.66
C VAL A 615 66.93 58.27 -58.52
N ASP A 616 67.67 58.01 -57.43
CA ASP A 616 69.03 58.50 -57.24
C ASP A 616 69.98 57.98 -58.33
N THR A 617 69.90 56.69 -58.71
CA THR A 617 70.72 56.16 -59.81
C THR A 617 70.39 56.80 -61.16
N LEU A 618 69.11 56.95 -61.51
CA LEU A 618 68.68 57.60 -62.75
C LEU A 618 69.05 59.09 -62.78
N GLN A 619 69.03 59.76 -61.63
CA GLN A 619 69.42 61.17 -61.53
C GLN A 619 70.95 61.35 -61.62
N ASN A 620 71.73 60.41 -61.09
CA ASN A 620 73.18 60.37 -61.29
C ASN A 620 73.55 60.07 -62.75
N GLU A 621 72.88 59.12 -63.41
CA GLU A 621 73.05 58.84 -64.85
C GLU A 621 72.69 60.06 -65.71
N LEU A 622 71.57 60.73 -65.40
CA LEU A 622 71.16 61.96 -66.08
C LEU A 622 72.18 63.09 -65.91
N THR A 623 72.75 63.25 -64.71
CA THR A 623 73.79 64.26 -64.44
C THR A 623 75.07 63.93 -65.20
N SER A 624 75.52 62.66 -65.18
CA SER A 624 76.67 62.20 -65.97
C SER A 624 76.48 62.41 -67.47
N ALA A 625 75.28 62.21 -67.99
CA ALA A 625 74.94 62.50 -69.39
C ALA A 625 74.93 64.02 -69.69
N GLN A 626 74.51 64.86 -68.74
CA GLN A 626 74.58 66.32 -68.86
C GLN A 626 76.03 66.82 -68.86
N ASP A 627 76.87 66.35 -67.93
CA ASP A 627 78.31 66.65 -67.90
C ASP A 627 78.99 66.23 -69.21
N MET A 628 78.64 65.06 -69.76
CA MET A 628 79.16 64.58 -71.04
C MET A 628 78.70 65.45 -72.22
N MET A 629 77.44 65.91 -72.24
CA MET A 629 76.95 66.85 -73.24
C MET A 629 77.65 68.22 -73.13
N GLU A 630 77.95 68.71 -71.92
CA GLU A 630 78.67 69.97 -71.72
C GLU A 630 80.15 69.84 -72.14
N ALA A 631 80.80 68.70 -71.86
CA ALA A 631 82.14 68.37 -72.36
C ALA A 631 82.19 68.30 -73.90
N LEU A 632 81.20 67.69 -74.54
CA LEU A 632 81.08 67.67 -76.01
C LEU A 632 80.75 69.06 -76.59
N THR A 633 80.05 69.91 -75.83
CA THR A 633 79.73 71.30 -76.22
C THR A 633 80.95 72.20 -76.11
N THR A 634 81.76 72.07 -75.06
CA THR A 634 83.03 72.81 -74.92
C THR A 634 84.02 72.38 -76.00
N GLN A 635 84.20 71.07 -76.27
CA GLN A 635 84.99 70.59 -77.42
C GLN A 635 84.49 71.15 -78.77
N ASN A 636 83.18 71.22 -78.99
CA ASN A 636 82.62 71.87 -80.18
C ASN A 636 82.96 73.37 -80.26
N SER A 637 82.98 74.08 -79.13
CA SER A 637 83.39 75.49 -79.07
C SER A 637 84.89 75.69 -79.34
N GLU A 638 85.72 74.77 -78.86
CA GLU A 638 87.18 74.76 -79.10
C GLU A 638 87.51 74.45 -80.56
N LEU A 639 86.85 73.43 -81.14
CA LEU A 639 86.98 73.10 -82.58
C LEU A 639 86.54 74.26 -83.48
N ARG A 640 85.44 74.95 -83.15
CA ARG A 640 85.03 76.19 -83.85
C ARG A 640 86.07 77.29 -83.70
N THR A 641 86.64 77.46 -82.51
CA THR A 641 87.70 78.45 -82.24
C THR A 641 89.00 78.12 -83.00
N MET A 642 89.33 76.83 -83.16
CA MET A 642 90.46 76.39 -83.97
C MET A 642 90.21 76.57 -85.47
N LEU A 643 88.99 76.31 -85.98
CA LEU A 643 88.63 76.59 -87.37
C LEU A 643 88.78 78.08 -87.74
N ILE A 644 88.39 78.97 -86.82
CA ILE A 644 88.55 80.43 -86.98
C ILE A 644 90.04 80.81 -86.98
N LYS A 645 90.84 80.27 -86.05
CA LYS A 645 92.30 80.51 -86.02
C LYS A 645 93.03 79.93 -87.25
N ALA A 646 92.53 78.85 -87.83
CA ALA A 646 93.13 78.19 -88.99
C ALA A 646 92.90 78.91 -90.33
N THR A 647 92.01 79.91 -90.39
CA THR A 647 91.62 80.58 -91.65
C THR A 647 92.28 81.94 -91.91
N GLU A 648 92.99 82.52 -90.93
CA GLU A 648 93.60 83.86 -91.07
C GLU A 648 95.12 83.88 -91.32
N VAL A 649 95.83 82.75 -91.23
CA VAL A 649 97.31 82.71 -91.36
C VAL A 649 97.78 82.01 -92.65
N LYS A 650 98.28 82.85 -93.56
CA LYS A 650 99.16 82.57 -94.72
C LYS A 650 99.93 81.23 -94.64
N SER A 651 99.82 80.35 -95.64
CA SER A 651 100.47 80.42 -96.97
C SER A 651 102.01 80.45 -96.95
N VAL A 652 102.62 79.54 -97.74
CA VAL A 652 104.03 79.47 -98.18
C VAL A 652 105.02 78.62 -97.34
N SER A 653 105.46 77.52 -97.97
CA SER A 653 106.74 76.79 -97.84
C SER A 653 106.98 75.70 -96.76
N ASN A 654 106.86 74.45 -97.23
CA ASN A 654 107.71 73.26 -97.00
C ASN A 654 109.02 73.40 -96.18
N LEU A 655 109.37 72.34 -95.43
CA LEU A 655 110.39 71.34 -95.83
C LEU A 655 110.58 70.16 -94.83
N LYS A 656 110.72 68.94 -95.39
CA LYS A 656 111.50 67.76 -94.91
C LYS A 656 111.13 66.97 -93.62
N GLN A 657 111.04 65.63 -93.82
CA GLN A 657 111.52 64.53 -92.95
C GLN A 657 110.78 64.32 -91.59
N GLU A 658 110.57 63.10 -91.04
CA GLU A 658 111.01 61.74 -91.42
C GLU A 658 110.15 60.61 -90.77
N ASN A 659 110.13 59.42 -91.41
CA ASN A 659 109.91 58.04 -90.87
C ASN A 659 108.60 57.61 -90.16
N GLY A 660 108.36 56.28 -90.13
CA GLY A 660 107.26 55.58 -89.41
C GLY A 660 106.03 55.28 -90.27
N GLU A 661 106.04 54.29 -91.18
CA GLU A 661 105.89 52.83 -90.94
C GLU A 661 104.48 52.38 -90.49
N GLU A 662 103.72 51.91 -91.49
CA GLU A 662 102.86 50.72 -91.51
C GLU A 662 102.06 50.28 -90.26
N SER A 663 100.73 50.36 -90.35
CA SER A 663 99.92 49.17 -90.70
C SER A 663 98.43 49.54 -90.87
N ALA A 664 97.78 49.06 -91.93
CA ALA A 664 96.36 49.29 -92.20
C ALA A 664 95.54 48.01 -91.97
N ALA A 665 95.03 47.83 -90.76
CA ALA A 665 93.99 46.84 -90.46
C ALA A 665 92.60 47.38 -90.88
N ASN A 666 91.70 46.52 -91.34
CA ASN A 666 90.43 46.96 -91.92
C ASN A 666 89.32 47.07 -90.85
N PRO A 667 88.52 48.17 -90.84
CA PRO A 667 87.41 48.36 -89.89
C PRO A 667 86.18 47.45 -90.15
N ARG A 668 86.34 46.38 -90.93
CA ARG A 668 85.36 45.29 -91.05
C ARG A 668 85.62 44.16 -90.07
N ASP A 669 86.90 43.89 -89.78
CA ASP A 669 87.28 42.72 -88.99
C ASP A 669 86.95 42.93 -87.51
N GLU A 670 87.06 44.16 -86.99
CA GLU A 670 86.59 44.53 -85.65
C GLU A 670 85.07 44.37 -85.47
N ILE A 671 84.28 44.75 -86.49
CA ILE A 671 82.81 44.60 -86.45
C ILE A 671 82.45 43.11 -86.49
N ILE A 672 83.11 42.33 -87.36
CA ILE A 672 82.92 40.87 -87.42
C ILE A 672 83.31 40.20 -86.10
N GLN A 673 84.42 40.63 -85.48
CA GLN A 673 84.85 40.14 -84.17
C GLN A 673 83.79 40.46 -83.08
N SER A 674 83.29 41.69 -83.01
CA SER A 674 82.25 42.06 -82.03
C SER A 674 80.94 41.28 -82.22
N LEU A 675 80.58 40.95 -83.45
CA LEU A 675 79.43 40.10 -83.76
C LEU A 675 79.69 38.62 -83.44
N GLN A 676 80.92 38.13 -83.64
CA GLN A 676 81.31 36.78 -83.22
C GLN A 676 81.34 36.64 -81.70
N ASP A 677 81.83 37.63 -80.96
CA ASP A 677 81.86 37.61 -79.50
C ASP A 677 80.47 37.72 -78.88
N THR A 678 79.57 38.54 -79.44
CA THR A 678 78.16 38.60 -79.01
C THR A 678 77.35 37.36 -79.40
N ILE A 679 77.58 36.76 -80.58
CA ILE A 679 77.02 35.43 -80.92
C ILE A 679 77.52 34.37 -79.94
N ARG A 680 78.82 34.34 -79.65
CA ARG A 680 79.44 33.41 -78.70
C ARG A 680 78.93 33.60 -77.27
N GLN A 681 78.64 34.82 -76.86
CA GLN A 681 77.95 35.10 -75.60
C GLN A 681 76.54 34.52 -75.59
N LEU A 682 75.73 34.76 -76.63
CA LEU A 682 74.37 34.21 -76.74
C LEU A 682 74.37 32.67 -76.86
N GLU A 683 75.40 32.07 -77.46
CA GLU A 683 75.59 30.62 -77.47
C GLU A 683 75.93 30.06 -76.08
N ASN A 684 76.77 30.76 -75.31
CA ASN A 684 77.07 30.41 -73.91
C ASN A 684 75.83 30.56 -73.00
N GLU A 685 75.09 31.66 -73.11
CA GLU A 685 73.84 31.89 -72.36
C GLU A 685 72.78 30.84 -72.72
N ARG A 686 72.63 30.52 -74.00
CA ARG A 686 71.78 29.43 -74.48
C ARG A 686 72.22 28.08 -73.92
N ALA A 687 73.52 27.79 -73.85
CA ALA A 687 74.04 26.55 -73.27
C ALA A 687 73.74 26.47 -71.76
N GLN A 688 74.01 27.54 -71.00
CA GLN A 688 73.71 27.64 -69.57
C GLN A 688 72.21 27.46 -69.29
N LEU A 689 71.33 28.06 -70.09
CA LEU A 689 69.89 27.86 -70.00
C LEU A 689 69.48 26.41 -70.33
N TYR A 690 70.12 25.78 -71.31
CA TYR A 690 69.83 24.40 -71.70
C TYR A 690 70.27 23.38 -70.63
N ASP A 691 71.44 23.59 -70.01
CA ASP A 691 71.90 22.79 -68.88
C ASP A 691 71.05 23.05 -67.62
N SER A 692 70.64 24.29 -67.34
CA SER A 692 69.68 24.61 -66.26
C SER A 692 68.34 23.88 -66.43
N LEU A 693 67.81 23.82 -67.66
CA LEU A 693 66.58 23.09 -67.98
C LEU A 693 66.75 21.56 -67.87
N LYS A 694 67.95 21.06 -68.16
CA LYS A 694 68.34 19.65 -68.02
C LYS A 694 68.52 19.26 -66.55
N GLU A 695 69.06 20.14 -65.72
CA GLU A 695 69.13 19.97 -64.26
C GLU A 695 67.73 20.00 -63.62
N GLN A 696 66.85 20.93 -64.02
CA GLN A 696 65.45 20.92 -63.55
C GLN A 696 64.72 19.62 -63.93
N ARG A 697 64.93 19.10 -65.14
CA ARG A 697 64.38 17.79 -65.54
C ARG A 697 64.99 16.65 -64.72
N ALA A 698 66.31 16.60 -64.56
CA ALA A 698 66.97 15.58 -63.74
C ALA A 698 66.50 15.61 -62.28
N LEU A 699 66.22 16.79 -61.71
CA LEU A 699 65.59 16.94 -60.39
C LEU A 699 64.14 16.42 -60.38
N SER A 700 63.34 16.78 -61.37
CA SER A 700 61.95 16.29 -61.52
C SER A 700 61.92 14.76 -61.67
N ASP A 701 62.81 14.19 -62.45
CA ASP A 701 62.90 12.74 -62.69
C ASP A 701 63.38 12.01 -61.43
N ASN A 702 64.37 12.54 -60.70
CA ASN A 702 64.79 12.01 -59.40
C ASN A 702 63.68 12.07 -58.35
N LEU A 703 62.90 13.15 -58.29
CA LEU A 703 61.75 13.25 -57.40
C LEU A 703 60.64 12.26 -57.81
N GLY A 704 60.41 12.08 -59.11
CA GLY A 704 59.48 11.07 -59.64
C GLY A 704 59.87 9.64 -59.26
N ILE A 705 61.15 9.28 -59.43
CA ILE A 705 61.70 7.98 -58.99
C ILE A 705 61.51 7.82 -57.48
N LYS A 706 61.87 8.83 -56.68
CA LYS A 706 61.78 8.74 -55.21
C LYS A 706 60.34 8.64 -54.69
N ILE A 707 59.36 9.18 -55.44
CA ILE A 707 57.93 8.98 -55.18
C ILE A 707 57.48 7.58 -55.61
N ALA A 708 58.03 7.01 -56.69
CA ALA A 708 57.77 5.62 -57.08
C ALA A 708 58.33 4.62 -56.05
N ASP A 709 59.58 4.80 -55.61
CA ASP A 709 60.24 3.97 -54.59
C ASP A 709 59.42 3.92 -53.29
N LEU A 710 59.00 5.09 -52.77
CA LEU A 710 58.17 5.18 -51.57
C LEU A 710 56.79 4.51 -51.75
N ASN A 711 56.20 4.57 -52.94
CA ASN A 711 54.95 3.85 -53.22
C ASN A 711 55.16 2.33 -53.29
N GLU A 712 56.27 1.85 -53.85
CA GLU A 712 56.55 0.40 -53.91
C GLU A 712 56.93 -0.16 -52.53
N GLU A 713 57.60 0.62 -51.68
CA GLU A 713 57.84 0.28 -50.27
C GLU A 713 56.54 0.24 -49.46
N LEU A 714 55.60 1.16 -49.71
CA LEU A 714 54.24 1.14 -49.13
C LEU A 714 53.39 -0.04 -49.65
N ILE A 715 53.67 -0.55 -50.86
CA ILE A 715 53.01 -1.73 -51.41
C ILE A 715 53.59 -3.01 -50.79
N LYS A 716 54.91 -3.15 -50.70
CA LYS A 716 55.58 -4.33 -50.11
C LYS A 716 55.19 -4.53 -48.63
N THR A 717 55.26 -3.47 -47.84
CA THR A 717 54.79 -3.48 -46.44
C THR A 717 53.30 -3.83 -46.28
N ARG A 718 52.51 -3.71 -47.35
CA ARG A 718 51.09 -4.07 -47.38
C ARG A 718 50.81 -5.47 -47.94
N THR A 719 51.67 -6.02 -48.81
CA THR A 719 51.54 -7.38 -49.34
C THR A 719 52.02 -8.43 -48.36
N ASP A 720 53.12 -8.17 -47.64
CA ASP A 720 53.73 -9.15 -46.73
C ASP A 720 52.84 -9.48 -45.51
N ASN A 721 51.84 -8.64 -45.24
CA ASN A 721 50.84 -8.83 -44.18
C ASN A 721 49.61 -9.67 -44.60
N LEU A 722 49.52 -10.16 -45.85
CA LEU A 722 48.31 -10.83 -46.37
C LEU A 722 48.44 -12.35 -46.64
N ASP A 723 49.63 -12.93 -46.58
CA ASP A 723 49.83 -14.40 -46.74
C ASP A 723 49.98 -15.14 -45.38
N SER A 724 49.83 -14.40 -44.27
CA SER A 724 49.87 -14.93 -42.89
C SER A 724 48.53 -15.47 -42.38
N ASP A 725 47.48 -15.51 -43.21
CA ASP A 725 46.12 -15.92 -42.82
C ASP A 725 45.97 -17.47 -42.82
N LYS A 726 46.91 -18.15 -42.17
CA LYS A 726 46.91 -19.60 -41.91
C LYS A 726 47.28 -19.83 -40.44
N ILE A 727 46.26 -19.73 -39.58
CA ILE A 727 46.37 -19.88 -38.11
C ILE A 727 47.29 -21.06 -37.76
N SER A 728 48.37 -20.76 -37.05
CA SER A 728 49.36 -21.73 -36.59
C SER A 728 48.74 -22.71 -35.60
N ARG A 729 49.27 -23.93 -35.54
CA ARG A 729 48.79 -24.94 -34.57
C ARG A 729 48.99 -24.50 -33.10
N GLY A 730 49.90 -23.56 -32.84
CA GLY A 730 50.02 -22.88 -31.54
C GLY A 730 48.82 -21.96 -31.29
N GLU A 731 48.61 -20.99 -32.18
CA GLU A 731 47.50 -20.01 -32.13
C GLU A 731 46.12 -20.68 -32.07
N TYR A 732 45.90 -21.78 -32.80
CA TYR A 732 44.68 -22.58 -32.70
C TYR A 732 44.49 -23.21 -31.32
N ASN A 733 45.56 -23.71 -30.69
CA ASN A 733 45.50 -24.24 -29.32
C ASN A 733 45.28 -23.13 -28.29
N GLU A 734 45.89 -21.96 -28.47
CA GLU A 734 45.67 -20.78 -27.62
C GLU A 734 44.24 -20.27 -27.72
N LEU A 735 43.70 -20.16 -28.95
CA LEU A 735 42.30 -19.82 -29.20
C LEU A 735 41.34 -20.88 -28.64
N LYS A 736 41.67 -22.18 -28.76
CA LYS A 736 40.91 -23.26 -28.12
C LYS A 736 40.91 -23.09 -26.60
N ASN A 737 42.07 -22.89 -25.97
CA ASN A 737 42.19 -22.73 -24.52
C ASN A 737 41.45 -21.48 -24.03
N ALA A 738 41.49 -20.38 -24.80
CA ALA A 738 40.71 -19.18 -24.52
C ALA A 738 39.21 -19.45 -24.61
N MET A 739 38.74 -20.17 -25.64
CA MET A 739 37.35 -20.60 -25.78
C MET A 739 36.91 -21.52 -24.63
N GLU A 740 37.76 -22.44 -24.21
CA GLU A 740 37.51 -23.38 -23.10
C GLU A 740 37.42 -22.63 -21.75
N MET A 741 38.27 -21.62 -21.52
CA MET A 741 38.14 -20.72 -20.35
C MET A 741 36.91 -19.81 -20.43
N ILE A 742 36.52 -19.34 -21.61
CA ILE A 742 35.28 -18.56 -21.81
C ILE A 742 34.06 -19.45 -21.53
N GLN A 743 34.06 -20.69 -22.02
CA GLN A 743 33.00 -21.68 -21.74
C GLN A 743 32.92 -21.99 -20.24
N GLN A 744 34.04 -22.22 -19.56
CA GLN A 744 34.06 -22.45 -18.11
C GLN A 744 33.54 -21.23 -17.33
N LYS A 745 33.95 -20.01 -17.68
CA LYS A 745 33.42 -18.78 -17.09
C LYS A 745 31.92 -18.61 -17.36
N TYR A 746 31.45 -18.90 -18.57
CA TYR A 746 30.03 -18.83 -18.90
C TYR A 746 29.21 -19.88 -18.14
N MET A 747 29.71 -21.12 -18.01
CA MET A 747 29.08 -22.14 -17.18
C MET A 747 29.03 -21.76 -15.69
N HIS A 748 30.11 -21.17 -15.16
CA HIS A 748 30.15 -20.68 -13.78
C HIS A 748 29.14 -19.54 -13.58
N VAL A 749 29.13 -18.51 -14.43
CA VAL A 749 28.18 -17.39 -14.35
C VAL A 749 26.73 -17.85 -14.55
N MET A 750 26.47 -18.82 -15.42
CA MET A 750 25.14 -19.41 -15.59
C MET A 750 24.71 -20.22 -14.38
N LYS A 751 25.63 -20.93 -13.70
CA LYS A 751 25.34 -21.62 -12.45
C LYS A 751 25.09 -20.61 -11.33
N ASP A 752 25.97 -19.62 -11.15
CA ASP A 752 25.83 -18.58 -10.13
C ASP A 752 24.50 -17.82 -10.32
N LYS A 753 24.08 -17.60 -11.58
CA LYS A 753 22.76 -17.04 -11.91
C LYS A 753 21.60 -17.97 -11.52
N ALA A 754 21.73 -19.28 -11.66
CA ALA A 754 20.73 -20.24 -11.17
C ALA A 754 20.72 -20.25 -9.63
N ASP A 755 21.87 -20.42 -8.99
CA ASP A 755 22.05 -20.36 -7.53
C ASP A 755 21.61 -19.00 -6.92
N LEU A 756 21.52 -17.92 -7.72
CA LEU A 756 20.95 -16.62 -7.34
C LEU A 756 19.43 -16.53 -7.64
N SER A 757 18.94 -17.18 -8.68
CA SER A 757 17.49 -17.30 -8.96
C SER A 757 16.81 -18.11 -7.86
N ASP A 758 17.35 -19.28 -7.51
CA ASP A 758 16.85 -20.13 -6.43
C ASP A 758 16.80 -19.36 -5.09
N LYS A 759 17.76 -18.45 -4.86
CA LYS A 759 17.77 -17.56 -3.68
C LYS A 759 16.77 -16.41 -3.78
N ALA A 760 16.52 -15.87 -4.97
CA ALA A 760 15.47 -14.87 -5.18
C ALA A 760 14.10 -15.49 -4.91
N ASP A 761 13.82 -16.68 -5.46
CA ASP A 761 12.58 -17.43 -5.24
C ASP A 761 12.38 -17.76 -3.75
N GLN A 762 13.44 -18.17 -3.04
CA GLN A 762 13.42 -18.38 -1.58
C GLN A 762 13.13 -17.08 -0.80
N LEU A 763 13.67 -15.94 -1.23
CA LEU A 763 13.42 -14.64 -0.61
C LEU A 763 11.99 -14.13 -0.92
N GLU A 764 11.46 -14.36 -2.12
CA GLU A 764 10.06 -14.06 -2.45
C GLU A 764 9.09 -14.91 -1.61
N HIS A 765 9.38 -16.21 -1.42
CA HIS A 765 8.62 -17.06 -0.50
C HIS A 765 8.67 -16.56 0.95
N LEU A 766 9.85 -16.13 1.43
CA LEU A 766 9.99 -15.56 2.78
C LEU A 766 9.25 -14.22 2.92
N VAL A 767 9.29 -13.35 1.91
CA VAL A 767 8.55 -12.08 1.89
C VAL A 767 7.03 -12.33 1.89
N LEU A 768 6.54 -13.32 1.13
CA LEU A 768 5.14 -13.72 1.14
C LEU A 768 4.70 -14.25 2.52
N GLN A 769 5.55 -15.05 3.20
CA GLN A 769 5.28 -15.51 4.56
C GLN A 769 5.24 -14.34 5.54
N LEU A 770 6.26 -13.47 5.54
CA LEU A 770 6.34 -12.30 6.44
C LEU A 770 5.20 -11.31 6.18
N GLN A 771 4.71 -11.19 4.94
CA GLN A 771 3.52 -10.41 4.63
C GLN A 771 2.27 -11.04 5.24
N GLY A 772 2.08 -12.35 5.12
CA GLY A 772 0.96 -13.05 5.77
C GLY A 772 0.99 -12.95 7.30
N GLU A 773 2.17 -13.05 7.91
CA GLU A 773 2.37 -12.80 9.35
C GLU A 773 2.03 -11.34 9.72
N THR A 774 2.45 -10.36 8.90
CA THR A 774 2.14 -8.93 9.09
C THR A 774 0.64 -8.65 8.97
N ASP A 775 -0.05 -9.22 7.98
CA ASP A 775 -1.50 -9.09 7.81
C ASP A 775 -2.24 -9.71 9.02
N THR A 776 -1.79 -10.87 9.51
CA THR A 776 -2.34 -11.51 10.72
C THR A 776 -2.13 -10.66 11.98
N ILE A 777 -0.98 -10.00 12.12
CA ILE A 777 -0.72 -9.03 13.19
C ILE A 777 -1.64 -7.80 13.05
N GLY A 778 -1.92 -7.35 11.83
CA GLY A 778 -2.88 -6.29 11.52
C GLY A 778 -4.32 -6.64 11.93
N GLU A 779 -4.75 -7.88 11.72
CA GLU A 779 -6.02 -8.39 12.22
C GLU A 779 -6.06 -8.41 13.75
N TYR A 780 -5.00 -8.89 14.41
CA TYR A 780 -4.92 -8.91 15.88
C TYR A 780 -4.97 -7.50 16.49
N ILE A 781 -4.25 -6.53 15.90
CA ILE A 781 -4.31 -5.11 16.29
C ILE A 781 -5.74 -4.56 16.13
N SER A 782 -6.42 -4.91 15.04
CA SER A 782 -7.79 -4.49 14.76
C SER A 782 -8.79 -5.08 15.77
N LEU A 783 -8.65 -6.36 16.11
CA LEU A 783 -9.43 -7.04 17.14
C LEU A 783 -9.17 -6.44 18.53
N TYR A 784 -7.92 -6.15 18.87
CA TYR A 784 -7.55 -5.50 20.12
C TYR A 784 -8.17 -4.10 20.24
N HIS A 785 -8.11 -3.28 19.19
CA HIS A 785 -8.79 -1.98 19.17
C HIS A 785 -10.30 -2.11 19.33
N HIS A 786 -10.94 -3.08 18.67
CA HIS A 786 -12.37 -3.33 18.81
C HIS A 786 -12.75 -3.78 20.23
N GLN A 787 -11.99 -4.72 20.81
CA GLN A 787 -12.18 -5.19 22.19
C GLN A 787 -11.99 -4.05 23.20
N ARG A 788 -10.97 -3.20 23.01
CA ARG A 788 -10.70 -2.05 23.87
C ARG A 788 -11.79 -0.97 23.76
N ALA A 789 -12.33 -0.74 22.57
CA ALA A 789 -13.49 0.13 22.37
C ALA A 789 -14.76 -0.41 23.07
N LEU A 790 -15.02 -1.71 22.98
CA LEU A 790 -16.14 -2.35 23.70
C LEU A 790 -15.99 -2.29 25.23
N LEU A 791 -14.76 -2.41 25.73
CA LEU A 791 -14.45 -2.23 27.16
C LEU A 791 -14.70 -0.77 27.60
N GLN A 792 -14.20 0.21 26.84
CA GLN A 792 -14.46 1.63 27.11
C GLN A 792 -15.95 2.00 27.01
N GLN A 793 -16.71 1.41 26.08
CA GLN A 793 -18.15 1.60 25.98
C GLN A 793 -18.88 1.04 27.23
N ARG A 794 -18.50 -0.15 27.70
CA ARG A 794 -19.04 -0.76 28.92
C ARG A 794 -18.65 0.02 30.18
N GLU A 795 -17.46 0.62 30.20
CA GLU A 795 -17.00 1.50 31.28
C GLU A 795 -17.77 2.83 31.29
N SER A 796 -17.98 3.47 30.13
CA SER A 796 -18.86 4.63 30.00
C SER A 796 -20.26 4.32 30.53
N GLN A 797 -20.89 3.24 30.08
CA GLN A 797 -22.23 2.85 30.53
C GLN A 797 -22.31 2.63 32.06
N LYS A 798 -21.25 2.11 32.68
CA LYS A 798 -21.15 2.01 34.15
C LYS A 798 -21.03 3.38 34.80
N ASN A 799 -20.18 4.26 34.27
CA ASN A 799 -19.96 5.61 34.79
C ASN A 799 -21.20 6.50 34.62
N ASP A 800 -21.94 6.36 33.52
CA ASP A 800 -23.23 6.99 33.26
C ASP A 800 -24.29 6.53 34.28
N TYR A 801 -24.34 5.21 34.55
CA TYR A 801 -25.23 4.64 35.57
C TYR A 801 -24.87 5.09 37.00
N ILE A 802 -23.58 5.10 37.36
CA ILE A 802 -23.10 5.63 38.65
C ILE A 802 -23.43 7.12 38.77
N SER A 803 -23.28 7.89 37.69
CA SER A 803 -23.62 9.32 37.65
C SER A 803 -25.13 9.58 37.72
N GLN A 804 -25.97 8.62 37.31
CA GLN A 804 -27.42 8.65 37.55
C GLN A 804 -27.71 8.34 39.02
N LEU A 805 -27.15 7.26 39.57
CA LEU A 805 -27.33 6.87 40.96
C LEU A 805 -26.90 7.96 41.96
N ALA A 806 -25.84 8.71 41.63
CA ALA A 806 -25.38 9.86 42.40
C ALA A 806 -26.41 11.00 42.41
N ARG A 807 -26.97 11.36 41.25
CA ARG A 807 -28.02 12.39 41.13
C ARG A 807 -29.34 11.98 41.78
N ASP A 808 -29.69 10.68 41.73
CA ASP A 808 -30.87 10.16 42.41
C ASP A 808 -30.70 10.16 43.93
N ARG A 809 -29.47 9.86 44.42
CA ARG A 809 -29.11 9.98 45.83
C ARG A 809 -29.14 11.44 46.32
N GLU A 810 -28.61 12.38 45.53
CA GLU A 810 -28.65 13.82 45.82
C GLU A 810 -30.10 14.31 45.97
N GLN A 811 -30.98 14.02 45.00
CA GLN A 811 -32.41 14.32 45.07
C GLN A 811 -33.13 13.66 46.26
N LEU A 812 -32.70 12.48 46.69
CA LEU A 812 -33.24 11.83 47.90
C LEU A 812 -32.76 12.50 49.18
N GLN A 813 -31.53 13.02 49.21
CA GLN A 813 -31.01 13.81 50.33
C GLN A 813 -31.71 15.17 50.42
N ASP A 814 -31.97 15.84 49.30
CA ASP A 814 -32.76 17.08 49.25
C ASP A 814 -34.18 16.87 49.80
N LYS A 815 -34.89 15.84 49.32
CA LYS A 815 -36.25 15.48 49.81
C LYS A 815 -36.25 15.09 51.29
N LEU A 816 -35.17 14.45 51.79
CA LEU A 816 -35.00 14.20 53.22
C LEU A 816 -34.80 15.51 54.00
N GLY A 817 -34.08 16.48 53.45
CA GLY A 817 -33.93 17.82 54.00
C GLY A 817 -35.25 18.59 54.04
N GLU A 818 -36.04 18.55 52.97
CA GLU A 818 -37.40 19.12 52.90
C GLU A 818 -38.33 18.48 53.96
N LEU A 819 -38.34 17.15 54.05
CA LEU A 819 -39.11 16.43 55.07
C LEU A 819 -38.63 16.74 56.49
N GLN A 820 -37.32 16.84 56.71
CA GLN A 820 -36.77 17.22 58.02
C GLN A 820 -37.13 18.65 58.40
N ALA A 821 -37.12 19.59 57.44
CA ALA A 821 -37.57 20.97 57.65
C ALA A 821 -39.07 21.03 57.96
N LEU A 822 -39.91 20.28 57.24
CA LEU A 822 -41.35 20.18 57.48
C LEU A 822 -41.65 19.55 58.86
N VAL A 823 -40.92 18.49 59.25
CA VAL A 823 -41.01 17.89 60.59
C VAL A 823 -40.55 18.88 61.67
N MET A 824 -39.50 19.67 61.42
CA MET A 824 -39.05 20.71 62.35
C MET A 824 -40.10 21.82 62.50
N GLN A 825 -40.76 22.23 61.41
CA GLN A 825 -41.87 23.18 61.43
C GLN A 825 -43.06 22.61 62.22
N LEU A 826 -43.50 21.39 61.92
CA LEU A 826 -44.60 20.72 62.64
C LEU A 826 -44.29 20.51 64.12
N LEU A 827 -43.03 20.21 64.49
CA LEU A 827 -42.59 20.17 65.89
C LEU A 827 -42.56 21.57 66.52
N GLY A 828 -42.19 22.61 65.78
CA GLY A 828 -42.29 24.01 66.20
C GLY A 828 -43.73 24.42 66.48
N GLU A 829 -44.65 24.19 65.54
CA GLU A 829 -46.09 24.42 65.68
C GLU A 829 -46.68 23.61 66.86
N ARG A 830 -46.30 22.33 66.98
CA ARG A 830 -46.70 21.49 68.12
C ARG A 830 -46.15 22.00 69.46
N ASN A 831 -44.94 22.55 69.49
CA ASN A 831 -44.33 23.12 70.71
C ASN A 831 -44.93 24.49 71.07
N MET A 832 -45.33 25.29 70.08
CA MET A 832 -46.15 26.49 70.29
C MET A 832 -47.52 26.10 70.88
N LEU A 833 -48.19 25.10 70.31
CA LEU A 833 -49.43 24.53 70.86
C LEU A 833 -49.23 23.92 72.26
N HIS A 834 -48.06 23.34 72.55
CA HIS A 834 -47.74 22.83 73.89
C HIS A 834 -47.52 23.95 74.90
N SER A 835 -46.85 25.04 74.52
CA SER A 835 -46.70 26.24 75.37
C SER A 835 -48.08 26.84 75.69
N TYR A 836 -48.94 26.97 74.67
CA TYR A 836 -50.33 27.41 74.81
C TYR A 836 -51.18 26.54 75.75
N ASN A 837 -50.80 25.25 75.93
CA ASN A 837 -51.45 24.35 76.90
C ASN A 837 -50.77 24.33 78.28
N GLN A 838 -49.45 24.55 78.36
CA GLN A 838 -48.70 24.54 79.63
C GLN A 838 -48.87 25.83 80.43
N GLU A 839 -48.97 27.01 79.79
CA GLU A 839 -49.23 28.27 80.50
C GLU A 839 -50.58 28.27 81.23
N THR A 840 -51.53 27.42 80.83
CA THR A 840 -52.83 27.26 81.49
C THR A 840 -52.82 26.50 82.83
N LYS A 841 -51.74 25.80 83.24
CA LYS A 841 -51.72 25.00 84.49
C LYS A 841 -50.36 25.01 85.20
N LEU A 842 -50.23 25.86 86.23
CA LEU A 842 -48.99 26.07 87.00
C LEU A 842 -48.98 25.41 88.40
N SER A 843 -47.77 25.03 88.83
CA SER A 843 -47.29 24.94 90.25
C SER A 843 -47.80 23.79 91.17
N PRO A 844 -47.08 23.47 92.28
CA PRO A 844 -45.61 23.44 92.48
C PRO A 844 -45.10 22.26 93.38
N GLN A 845 -43.81 22.30 93.76
CA GLN A 845 -43.07 21.45 94.74
C GLN A 845 -42.68 20.03 94.26
N LYS A 846 -41.56 19.41 94.72
CA LYS A 846 -40.66 19.71 95.87
C LYS A 846 -39.18 19.34 95.58
N GLN A 847 -38.24 19.72 96.45
CA GLN A 847 -36.77 19.60 96.30
C GLN A 847 -36.12 19.12 97.63
N GLN A 848 -34.85 18.69 97.73
CA GLN A 848 -33.75 18.61 96.74
C GLN A 848 -33.20 17.14 96.69
N PRO A 849 -32.05 16.74 97.31
CA PRO A 849 -30.63 17.11 97.18
C PRO A 849 -29.76 15.98 96.51
N GLN A 850 -28.42 16.04 96.29
CA GLN A 850 -27.42 17.10 96.00
C GLN A 850 -26.08 16.45 95.54
N HIS A 851 -25.29 17.18 94.72
CA HIS A 851 -23.81 17.15 94.62
C HIS A 851 -23.07 15.90 94.04
N GLN A 852 -21.88 16.03 93.40
CA GLN A 852 -21.06 17.24 93.10
C GLN A 852 -20.27 17.16 91.76
N GLN A 853 -19.92 18.34 91.23
CA GLN A 853 -19.05 18.63 90.07
C GLN A 853 -17.60 18.89 90.56
N PRO A 854 -16.53 18.81 89.72
CA PRO A 854 -16.21 19.83 88.68
C PRO A 854 -15.68 19.22 87.35
N GLN A 855 -15.85 19.83 86.15
CA GLN A 855 -15.60 21.18 85.63
C GLN A 855 -14.13 21.61 85.43
N LYS A 856 -13.75 21.83 84.15
CA LYS A 856 -13.15 23.08 83.59
C LYS A 856 -13.13 22.95 82.04
N HIS A 857 -13.73 23.88 81.28
CA HIS A 857 -13.20 25.16 80.76
C HIS A 857 -12.15 24.99 79.62
N GLN A 858 -12.18 25.75 78.50
CA GLN A 858 -13.22 26.68 77.99
C GLN A 858 -13.04 26.97 76.47
N GLN A 859 -13.87 27.88 75.93
CA GLN A 859 -13.95 28.41 74.54
C GLN A 859 -12.58 28.96 74.00
N ALA A 860 -12.34 29.22 72.70
CA ALA A 860 -13.24 29.76 71.68
C ALA A 860 -12.78 29.62 70.20
N MET A 861 -13.72 29.93 69.29
CA MET A 861 -13.66 30.34 67.86
C MET A 861 -12.30 30.61 67.16
N SER A 862 -12.15 30.14 65.91
CA SER A 862 -11.93 31.00 64.70
C SER A 862 -11.87 30.18 63.39
N ASN A 863 -12.09 30.83 62.23
CA ASN A 863 -11.93 30.30 60.87
C ASN A 863 -10.44 30.09 60.48
N GLY A 864 -10.14 29.18 59.54
CA GLY A 864 -8.81 29.15 58.88
C GLY A 864 -8.44 27.91 58.04
N THR A 865 -9.01 27.78 56.84
CA THR A 865 -8.41 27.31 55.56
C THR A 865 -7.28 26.24 55.50
N LEU A 866 -7.43 25.28 54.58
CA LEU A 866 -6.42 24.36 54.02
C LEU A 866 -5.74 23.36 54.99
N ASN A 867 -5.94 22.05 54.78
CA ASN A 867 -5.04 21.32 53.89
C ASN A 867 -5.61 19.99 53.37
N SER A 868 -4.94 19.41 52.37
CA SER A 868 -5.26 18.10 51.79
C SER A 868 -5.06 16.95 52.79
N TYR A 869 -5.96 15.96 52.76
CA TYR A 869 -5.68 14.61 53.26
C TYR A 869 -5.59 13.66 52.07
N ASN A 870 -4.45 12.96 52.00
CA ASN A 870 -4.07 12.11 50.87
C ASN A 870 -4.57 10.67 51.07
N ASN A 871 -4.45 9.83 50.04
CA ASN A 871 -4.74 8.41 50.16
C ASN A 871 -3.69 7.69 51.01
N ASP A 872 -4.12 6.87 51.96
CA ASP A 872 -3.33 5.76 52.52
C ASP A 872 -3.94 4.44 52.06
N TRP A 873 -3.44 3.92 50.93
CA TRP A 873 -3.58 2.51 50.54
C TRP A 873 -2.28 1.79 50.92
N PRO A 874 -2.33 0.63 51.59
CA PRO A 874 -1.11 -0.06 52.02
C PRO A 874 -0.34 -0.66 50.84
N ASP A 875 0.90 -0.23 50.69
CA ASP A 875 1.89 -0.84 49.78
C ASP A 875 2.31 -2.23 50.29
N TYR A 876 2.66 -3.13 49.36
CA TYR A 876 3.23 -4.44 49.68
C TYR A 876 4.11 -4.98 48.55
N THR A 877 5.22 -4.29 48.25
CA THR A 877 6.28 -4.83 47.39
C THR A 877 7.40 -5.52 48.17
N SER A 878 7.80 -6.69 47.67
CA SER A 878 9.12 -7.32 47.84
C SER A 878 9.62 -7.68 49.24
N SER A 879 9.58 -8.97 49.54
CA SER A 879 10.66 -9.66 50.27
C SER A 879 10.74 -11.11 49.76
N GLU A 880 11.84 -11.45 49.11
CA GLU A 880 12.18 -12.82 48.70
C GLU A 880 12.84 -13.55 49.87
N SER A 881 12.49 -14.81 50.10
CA SER A 881 13.26 -15.71 50.95
C SER A 881 12.91 -17.17 50.65
N ASP A 882 13.77 -17.85 49.90
CA ASP A 882 13.70 -19.31 49.75
C ASP A 882 14.16 -19.99 51.05
N THR A 883 13.35 -20.92 51.56
CA THR A 883 13.80 -21.99 52.44
C THR A 883 13.03 -23.27 52.11
N GLU A 884 13.72 -24.27 51.61
CA GLU A 884 13.21 -25.65 51.57
C GLU A 884 13.02 -26.18 53.00
N SER A 885 12.00 -27.02 53.20
CA SER A 885 11.91 -27.87 54.38
C SER A 885 11.20 -29.17 54.02
N GLU A 886 11.93 -30.27 54.14
CA GLU A 886 11.37 -31.62 54.08
C GLU A 886 10.47 -31.88 55.30
N VAL A 887 9.43 -32.71 55.11
CA VAL A 887 8.83 -33.50 56.20
C VAL A 887 8.45 -34.87 55.61
N GLU A 888 9.07 -35.94 56.11
CA GLU A 888 8.79 -37.31 55.69
C GLU A 888 7.44 -37.86 56.20
N PRO A 889 6.83 -38.85 55.51
CA PRO A 889 5.62 -39.51 55.98
C PRO A 889 5.91 -40.57 57.05
N ILE A 890 5.42 -40.38 58.28
CA ILE A 890 5.57 -41.36 59.37
C ILE A 890 4.49 -42.45 59.31
N VAL A 891 4.95 -43.71 59.38
CA VAL A 891 4.20 -44.98 59.35
C VAL A 891 3.58 -45.30 60.72
N GLY A 892 2.41 -45.97 60.80
CA GLY A 892 1.79 -46.24 62.13
C GLY A 892 0.66 -47.26 62.39
N GLY A 893 0.16 -48.09 61.45
CA GLY A 893 -0.76 -49.22 61.77
C GLY A 893 -2.15 -48.87 62.38
N GLN A 894 -2.97 -49.80 62.91
CA GLN A 894 -2.99 -51.28 62.75
C GLN A 894 -4.33 -51.91 63.26
N GLN A 895 -5.08 -52.63 62.41
CA GLN A 895 -6.09 -53.71 62.67
C GLN A 895 -6.84 -53.98 61.34
N ARG A 896 -7.01 -55.17 60.73
CA ARG A 896 -7.25 -56.60 61.08
C ARG A 896 -8.73 -57.02 61.17
N ALA A 897 -9.08 -58.02 60.34
CA ALA A 897 -10.31 -58.82 60.29
C ALA A 897 -11.59 -58.08 59.81
N SER A 898 -12.57 -58.70 59.14
CA SER A 898 -12.78 -60.14 58.83
C SER A 898 -13.26 -60.36 57.38
N THR A 899 -13.06 -61.56 56.84
CA THR A 899 -13.88 -62.11 55.73
C THR A 899 -15.25 -62.59 56.24
N PRO A 900 -16.20 -62.86 55.34
CA PRO A 900 -16.48 -64.29 55.06
C PRO A 900 -16.77 -64.61 53.59
N ASP A 901 -16.39 -65.81 53.16
CA ASP A 901 -16.89 -66.48 51.96
C ASP A 901 -18.23 -67.20 52.24
N SER A 902 -19.09 -67.31 51.22
CA SER A 902 -19.71 -68.59 50.77
C SER A 902 -20.80 -68.37 49.70
N GLU A 903 -20.93 -69.34 48.77
CA GLU A 903 -22.09 -69.46 47.88
C GLU A 903 -23.37 -69.91 48.65
N PRO A 904 -24.54 -69.98 47.98
CA PRO A 904 -24.89 -71.28 47.40
C PRO A 904 -25.37 -71.25 45.94
N SER A 905 -25.34 -72.43 45.30
CA SER A 905 -25.53 -72.64 43.86
C SER A 905 -26.87 -73.31 43.48
N GLN A 906 -27.14 -73.35 42.16
CA GLN A 906 -28.04 -74.23 41.38
C GLN A 906 -29.52 -73.85 41.16
N LEU A 907 -29.91 -73.82 39.87
CA LEU A 907 -30.76 -74.79 39.13
C LEU A 907 -31.07 -74.17 37.74
N SER A 908 -31.21 -74.82 36.58
CA SER A 908 -30.95 -76.15 36.00
C SER A 908 -31.93 -76.30 34.82
N LEU A 909 -31.47 -76.68 33.61
CA LEU A 909 -32.13 -77.53 32.58
C LEU A 909 -31.83 -77.10 31.13
N GLY A 910 -31.48 -78.07 30.26
CA GLY A 910 -31.61 -77.96 28.79
C GLY A 910 -30.34 -78.20 27.95
N SER A 911 -30.13 -79.45 27.51
CA SER A 911 -29.21 -79.85 26.43
C SER A 911 -29.98 -79.93 25.07
N PRO A 912 -29.40 -80.22 23.88
CA PRO A 912 -28.05 -80.73 23.58
C PRO A 912 -27.31 -80.05 22.39
N GLU A 913 -26.28 -80.73 21.87
CA GLU A 913 -25.35 -80.31 20.81
C GLU A 913 -25.91 -80.46 19.37
N GLU A 914 -25.47 -79.62 18.42
CA GLU A 914 -24.67 -80.06 17.24
C GLU A 914 -24.23 -78.90 16.30
N SER A 915 -22.95 -78.98 15.87
CA SER A 915 -22.42 -78.73 14.51
C SER A 915 -22.85 -77.52 13.62
N ALA A 916 -21.87 -76.61 13.46
CA ALA A 916 -21.28 -76.16 12.16
C ALA A 916 -21.80 -74.94 11.34
N LEU A 917 -20.80 -74.10 10.98
CA LEU A 917 -20.61 -73.31 9.74
C LEU A 917 -21.31 -71.94 9.48
N HIS A 918 -20.52 -71.11 8.79
CA HIS A 918 -20.71 -69.75 8.26
C HIS A 918 -22.10 -69.34 7.72
N PRO A 919 -22.34 -68.02 7.71
CA PRO A 919 -22.87 -67.35 6.52
C PRO A 919 -22.00 -66.18 6.02
N ALA A 920 -22.01 -65.95 4.70
CA ALA A 920 -21.58 -64.70 4.06
C ALA A 920 -22.63 -64.31 3.01
N HIS A 921 -23.26 -63.14 3.17
CA HIS A 921 -24.35 -62.68 2.30
C HIS A 921 -23.86 -62.03 1.00
N ARG A 922 -24.70 -62.05 -0.04
CA ARG A 922 -24.47 -61.41 -1.35
C ARG A 922 -25.78 -60.87 -1.94
N SER A 923 -25.70 -59.96 -2.92
CA SER A 923 -26.81 -59.27 -3.64
C SER A 923 -27.54 -58.19 -2.79
N ASN A 924 -28.04 -57.05 -3.30
CA ASN A 924 -28.02 -56.38 -4.63
C ASN A 924 -28.52 -54.90 -4.46
N VAL A 925 -28.48 -53.92 -5.40
CA VAL A 925 -27.61 -53.51 -6.55
C VAL A 925 -28.22 -52.21 -7.19
N TYR A 926 -27.70 -51.73 -8.34
CA TYR A 926 -28.27 -50.75 -9.32
C TYR A 926 -27.96 -49.22 -9.22
N ASN A 927 -27.01 -48.80 -10.08
CA ASN A 927 -26.80 -47.57 -10.90
C ASN A 927 -26.90 -46.09 -10.45
N GLY A 928 -25.95 -45.31 -11.01
CA GLY A 928 -26.09 -43.91 -11.51
C GLY A 928 -24.74 -43.16 -11.57
N HIS A 929 -23.98 -43.07 -12.68
CA HIS A 929 -24.08 -42.08 -13.81
C HIS A 929 -23.87 -40.60 -13.38
N THR A 930 -23.02 -39.74 -14.00
CA THR A 930 -22.26 -39.74 -15.29
C THR A 930 -20.99 -38.83 -15.27
N ARG A 931 -20.16 -38.93 -16.34
CA ARG A 931 -19.09 -38.03 -16.92
C ARG A 931 -17.71 -38.72 -17.03
N GLU A 932 -16.93 -38.69 -18.13
CA GLU A 932 -16.47 -37.60 -19.05
C GLU A 932 -15.43 -36.69 -18.36
N GLU A 933 -14.19 -36.44 -18.84
CA GLU A 933 -13.44 -36.72 -20.09
C GLU A 933 -11.93 -36.98 -19.72
N THR A 934 -11.13 -37.82 -20.41
CA THR A 934 -10.10 -37.50 -21.46
C THR A 934 -9.41 -36.11 -21.33
N ASP A 935 -8.12 -35.89 -21.61
CA ASP A 935 -7.02 -36.66 -22.25
C ASP A 935 -5.67 -36.07 -21.72
N GLY A 936 -4.44 -36.55 -21.93
CA GLY A 936 -3.82 -37.66 -22.68
C GLY A 936 -2.28 -37.46 -22.70
N GLY A 937 -1.44 -38.50 -22.88
CA GLY A 937 0.02 -38.29 -22.77
C GLY A 937 0.97 -39.49 -22.88
N TYR A 938 1.08 -40.10 -24.07
CA TYR A 938 2.24 -40.84 -24.62
C TYR A 938 3.24 -41.57 -23.70
N SER A 939 3.19 -42.92 -23.76
CA SER A 939 4.41 -43.76 -23.85
C SER A 939 5.02 -43.63 -25.28
N PRO A 940 6.29 -44.00 -25.54
CA PRO A 940 6.72 -45.41 -25.54
C PRO A 940 8.19 -45.69 -25.10
N ASP A 941 8.58 -46.97 -25.19
CA ASP A 941 9.96 -47.54 -25.25
C ASP A 941 10.87 -47.33 -23.99
N ASP A 942 11.62 -48.32 -23.46
CA ASP A 942 12.01 -49.68 -23.92
C ASP A 942 11.92 -50.74 -22.78
N GLU A 943 11.86 -52.03 -23.15
CA GLU A 943 12.17 -53.18 -22.26
C GLU A 943 13.63 -53.67 -22.47
N ASP A 944 14.06 -54.67 -21.69
CA ASP A 944 15.41 -55.29 -21.59
C ASP A 944 16.47 -54.45 -20.82
N ASN A 945 17.09 -54.95 -19.73
CA ASN A 945 17.77 -56.26 -19.69
C ASN A 945 18.00 -56.85 -18.27
N ASP A 946 18.47 -58.11 -18.27
CA ASP A 946 19.24 -58.84 -17.25
C ASP A 946 18.62 -59.19 -15.87
N MET A 947 18.01 -60.37 -15.88
CA MET A 947 17.79 -61.28 -14.75
C MET A 947 19.04 -61.64 -13.92
N HIS A 948 18.80 -61.94 -12.63
CA HIS A 948 19.53 -62.92 -11.78
C HIS A 948 21.05 -62.68 -11.51
N GLN A 949 21.59 -62.82 -10.30
CA GLN A 949 21.37 -63.83 -9.26
C GLN A 949 21.58 -63.25 -7.84
N GLY A 950 21.26 -64.00 -6.78
CA GLY A 950 21.53 -63.60 -5.39
C GLY A 950 21.88 -64.77 -4.44
N GLN A 951 22.37 -64.42 -3.25
CA GLN A 951 22.59 -65.24 -2.04
C GLN A 951 22.89 -64.27 -0.87
N HIS A 952 22.17 -64.31 0.27
CA HIS A 952 22.48 -65.10 1.50
C HIS A 952 23.73 -64.58 2.27
N LEU A 953 23.75 -64.44 3.62
CA LEU A 953 22.79 -64.75 4.70
C LEU A 953 23.14 -64.02 6.04
N HIS A 954 22.16 -63.89 6.97
CA HIS A 954 22.35 -63.71 8.44
C HIS A 954 22.96 -62.39 8.99
N HIS A 955 22.92 -62.03 10.29
CA HIS A 955 22.65 -62.80 11.54
C HIS A 955 21.91 -62.02 12.69
N HIS A 956 21.95 -62.54 13.94
CA HIS A 956 21.04 -62.26 15.08
C HIS A 956 21.39 -61.11 16.08
N HIS A 957 20.40 -60.75 16.91
CA HIS A 957 20.44 -59.99 18.19
C HIS A 957 21.30 -60.65 19.31
N HIS A 958 21.77 -59.85 20.30
CA HIS A 958 21.60 -60.12 21.75
C HIS A 958 21.97 -58.93 22.69
N HIS A 959 21.41 -58.91 23.92
CA HIS A 959 21.65 -57.94 25.02
C HIS A 959 22.75 -58.38 26.02
N SER A 960 23.33 -57.44 26.81
CA SER A 960 23.54 -57.60 28.28
C SER A 960 23.86 -56.26 29.02
N HIS A 961 24.23 -56.30 30.31
CA HIS A 961 24.01 -55.28 31.37
C HIS A 961 25.27 -54.72 32.12
N HIS A 962 25.09 -53.54 32.79
CA HIS A 962 25.84 -52.96 33.94
C HIS A 962 27.33 -52.51 33.77
N HIS A 963 27.96 -51.66 34.61
CA HIS A 963 27.67 -51.16 35.99
C HIS A 963 28.12 -49.68 36.25
N HIS A 964 28.10 -49.17 37.51
CA HIS A 964 28.35 -47.77 37.95
C HIS A 964 29.78 -47.47 38.47
N GLN A 965 30.19 -46.18 38.50
CA GLN A 965 30.98 -45.55 39.59
C GLN A 965 30.89 -43.99 39.59
N HIS A 966 31.46 -43.30 40.60
CA HIS A 966 31.13 -41.91 41.02
C HIS A 966 32.31 -40.91 41.05
N THR A 967 32.04 -39.62 40.71
CA THR A 967 32.69 -38.35 41.19
C THR A 967 34.20 -38.11 40.93
N PRO A 968 34.77 -36.88 41.11
CA PRO A 968 34.22 -35.50 41.17
C PRO A 968 34.84 -34.54 40.09
N PRO A 969 34.49 -33.23 40.01
CA PRO A 969 34.88 -32.34 38.88
C PRO A 969 36.01 -31.33 39.17
N SER A 970 36.74 -30.86 38.13
CA SER A 970 37.37 -29.51 38.11
C SER A 970 37.88 -29.02 36.73
N PHE A 971 38.04 -27.69 36.64
CA PHE A 971 38.74 -26.84 35.65
C PHE A 971 38.27 -26.71 34.18
N ARG A 972 38.33 -25.45 33.70
CA ARG A 972 38.08 -24.97 32.32
C ARG A 972 39.37 -24.96 31.49
N LEU A 973 39.23 -24.98 30.16
CA LEU A 973 39.90 -24.09 29.17
C LEU A 973 39.07 -24.16 27.85
N PRO A 974 39.28 -23.30 26.83
CA PRO A 974 38.20 -22.86 25.93
C PRO A 974 37.89 -23.77 24.72
N PRO A 975 36.72 -23.61 24.08
CA PRO A 975 36.44 -24.16 22.76
C PRO A 975 37.27 -23.46 21.67
N GLU A 976 37.45 -24.11 20.52
CA GLU A 976 38.17 -23.54 19.37
C GLU A 976 37.45 -22.34 18.74
N GLU A 977 38.23 -21.45 18.12
CA GLU A 977 37.75 -20.25 17.43
C GLU A 977 36.97 -20.60 16.15
N ASP A 978 35.80 -19.97 15.99
CA ASP A 978 34.92 -20.18 14.84
C ASP A 978 35.47 -19.52 13.57
N LYS A 979 36.26 -20.31 12.83
CA LYS A 979 36.86 -19.98 11.53
C LYS A 979 35.79 -19.62 10.47
N THR A 980 34.53 -19.96 10.68
CA THR A 980 33.40 -19.58 9.82
C THR A 980 33.05 -18.11 9.98
N ALA A 981 32.91 -17.64 11.23
CA ALA A 981 32.59 -16.25 11.54
C ALA A 981 33.69 -15.29 11.06
N HIS A 982 34.96 -15.66 11.22
CA HIS A 982 36.08 -14.88 10.69
C HIS A 982 36.08 -14.81 9.15
N LYS A 983 35.80 -15.92 8.45
CA LYS A 983 35.68 -15.88 6.98
C LYS A 983 34.52 -15.01 6.50
N ILE A 984 33.37 -15.03 7.20
CA ILE A 984 32.24 -14.17 6.89
C ILE A 984 32.61 -12.69 7.07
N LEU A 985 33.32 -12.35 8.16
CA LEU A 985 33.83 -10.99 8.37
C LEU A 985 34.85 -10.56 7.30
N THR A 986 35.77 -11.43 6.88
CA THR A 986 36.70 -11.13 5.78
C THR A 986 35.95 -10.88 4.47
N LEU A 987 35.01 -11.75 4.09
CA LEU A 987 34.22 -11.60 2.86
C LEU A 987 33.34 -10.34 2.87
N LEU A 988 32.74 -9.99 4.01
CA LEU A 988 32.02 -8.72 4.16
C LEU A 988 32.95 -7.50 4.07
N THR A 989 34.18 -7.62 4.56
CA THR A 989 35.19 -6.55 4.42
C THR A 989 35.67 -6.40 2.97
N GLU A 990 35.85 -7.50 2.24
CA GLU A 990 36.21 -7.48 0.80
C GLU A 990 35.08 -6.91 -0.06
N LEU A 991 33.82 -7.27 0.23
CA LEU A 991 32.64 -6.67 -0.42
C LEU A 991 32.54 -5.16 -0.15
N GLY A 992 32.85 -4.72 1.08
CA GLY A 992 32.83 -3.30 1.46
C GLY A 992 33.89 -2.40 0.81
N HIS A 993 34.87 -2.96 0.10
CA HIS A 993 35.95 -2.20 -0.56
C HIS A 993 35.96 -2.33 -2.09
N SER A 994 34.99 -3.01 -2.69
CA SER A 994 34.95 -3.25 -4.13
C SER A 994 34.16 -2.14 -4.86
N HIS A 995 34.87 -1.26 -5.58
CA HIS A 995 34.33 -0.12 -6.36
C HIS A 995 33.44 -0.51 -7.57
N MET A 996 32.82 -1.70 -7.57
CA MET A 996 32.13 -2.29 -8.71
C MET A 996 30.64 -1.93 -8.83
N VAL A 997 30.08 -1.15 -7.90
CA VAL A 997 28.63 -0.85 -7.84
C VAL A 997 28.29 0.60 -8.19
N GLU A 998 29.21 1.56 -8.01
CA GLU A 998 28.93 3.01 -8.16
C GLU A 998 29.21 3.59 -9.56
N GLN A 999 29.59 2.79 -10.55
CA GLN A 999 29.78 3.25 -11.93
C GLN A 999 28.88 2.53 -12.94
N ILE A 1000 27.60 2.92 -12.94
CA ILE A 1000 26.78 2.90 -14.16
C ILE A 1000 26.51 4.36 -14.57
N PRO A 1001 27.29 4.93 -15.50
CA PRO A 1001 27.01 6.23 -16.07
C PRO A 1001 25.71 6.17 -16.89
N LEU A 1002 24.59 6.55 -16.28
CA LEU A 1002 23.40 6.90 -17.03
C LEU A 1002 23.73 8.16 -17.86
N ILE A 1003 23.43 8.07 -19.16
CA ILE A 1003 23.88 8.98 -20.22
C ILE A 1003 25.33 8.72 -20.69
N ASP A 1004 25.47 7.76 -21.62
CA ASP A 1004 26.19 8.07 -22.86
C ASP A 1004 25.40 7.55 -24.08
N ARG A 1005 25.59 8.19 -25.24
CA ARG A 1005 24.70 8.08 -26.42
C ARG A 1005 25.32 7.26 -27.55
N ASN A 1006 24.96 5.99 -27.71
CA ASN A 1006 25.22 5.27 -28.98
C ASN A 1006 24.31 4.04 -29.28
N PHE A 1007 23.00 4.13 -28.99
CA PHE A 1007 22.03 3.15 -29.53
C PHE A 1007 21.09 3.79 -30.56
N LEU A 1008 21.09 3.22 -31.78
CA LEU A 1008 20.16 3.60 -32.85
C LEU A 1008 18.75 3.10 -32.51
N PRO A 1009 17.69 3.94 -32.53
CA PRO A 1009 16.35 3.50 -32.13
C PRO A 1009 15.77 2.41 -33.05
N CYS A 1010 15.28 1.33 -32.45
CA CYS A 1010 14.48 0.34 -33.17
C CYS A 1010 13.23 1.02 -33.77
N LYS A 1011 13.00 0.83 -35.08
CA LYS A 1011 11.96 1.53 -35.85
C LYS A 1011 10.52 1.15 -35.45
N PHE A 1012 10.34 0.13 -34.62
CA PHE A 1012 9.04 -0.43 -34.24
C PHE A 1012 8.58 -0.11 -32.81
N CYS A 1013 9.42 0.50 -31.97
CA CYS A 1013 9.20 0.57 -30.51
C CYS A 1013 9.07 2.01 -29.94
N LYS A 1014 8.52 2.97 -30.70
CA LYS A 1014 8.29 4.34 -30.18
C LYS A 1014 6.93 4.46 -29.48
N GLY A 1015 6.94 4.68 -28.16
CA GLY A 1015 5.80 5.30 -27.45
C GLY A 1015 5.37 4.72 -26.10
N ALA A 1016 6.01 3.67 -25.57
CA ALA A 1016 5.47 2.91 -24.43
C ALA A 1016 6.48 2.54 -23.32
N VAL A 1017 7.30 3.50 -22.87
CA VAL A 1017 7.86 3.47 -21.50
C VAL A 1017 7.81 4.89 -20.96
N GLN A 1018 7.08 5.09 -19.87
CA GLN A 1018 7.13 6.29 -19.04
C GLN A 1018 7.47 5.81 -17.63
N ILE A 1019 8.68 6.12 -17.17
CA ILE A 1019 9.18 5.71 -15.86
C ILE A 1019 8.53 6.60 -14.79
N VAL A 1020 8.11 5.98 -13.70
CA VAL A 1020 7.66 6.61 -12.45
C VAL A 1020 8.78 6.49 -11.44
#